data_AF-A0A672GCD4-F1
#
_entry.id   AF-A0A672GCD4-F1
#
_cell.length_a   1.000
_cell.length_b   1.000
_cell.length_c   1.000
_cell.angle_alpha   90.00
_cell.angle_beta   90.00
_cell.angle_gamma   90.00
#
_symmetry.space_group_name_H-M   'P 1'
#
loop_
_entity.id
_entity.type
_entity.pdbx_description
1 polymer ?
#
loop_
_entity_poly.entity_id
_entity_poly.type
_entity_poly.pdbx_seq_one_letter_code
_entity_poly.pdbx_strand_id
1 'polypeptide(L)'
;MQIKLEWKTEYLIIEEPKQRGFRFRYECEGPSHGGLPGASSEKNRRTYPTVKINNYVGHARVEVQLVTHTDPPRVHAHSLVGRNCTDNGTCTLDIGPNDLTASFSNLGILHVTKKGVVEVLTRRLRAEWKRQKGAHLNLTVEGLRCCRPADAEDSSIQKEAKELGKVMDLNIVRLKFTAYLQDSNGAFTRALKPVVSNPIYDSKSPNASNLKISRIDKTFGSVLGGDEIFLLCDKVQKDDIEIRFYEEDDEACWEAFGDFSPTDVHKQYAIVFKTPPYHCTEIERPVTVFLQLRRKKAGDSSDPKQFTYIPQVQDKEEVLRKKQKPLPHYEPRSGGWGGAGAGGLGGGAGGGGGGTGVFFNTDFTNFGGGGGAVLSSSASQQNDGPPGGRTGSAMQQQLVRIGENPETEAGLIRVSDSRCPLTPSPSPSLSAASTLSSRASQTARHTAAALLQYCSTGDARVLLAVQRHLCSIQDANGDTPLHLAIIHQQTAVIQQLIHTLLSSRQHGVLNTRNQLQQTPLHLAVITRQMKVVEILMRAGADPTVPDKDGRSVLHLAAAAGDHTMLRLLLAHLGERHAHLVNTSDFHGLHPLHLAVRRDGERCLRLLVEGGAKVNAPEQKSGNTALHLAVRENLFKLKAEVNACTFSGNTPLHLAASLGSPTLCSMLIAAGETHTHTHTTHTHTRTHHTSTGE
;
A
#
# COMPACT_ATOMS: atom_id res chain seq x y z
N MET A 1 15.59 -11.37 -75.57
CA MET A 1 14.41 -10.88 -74.81
C MET A 1 14.92 -10.12 -73.60
N GLN A 2 14.36 -8.94 -73.29
CA GLN A 2 14.67 -8.23 -72.04
C GLN A 2 13.92 -8.89 -70.87
N ILE A 3 14.62 -9.08 -69.75
CA ILE A 3 14.00 -9.51 -68.50
C ILE A 3 13.20 -8.33 -67.95
N LYS A 4 11.86 -8.44 -67.95
CA LYS A 4 11.01 -7.52 -67.18
C LYS A 4 11.21 -7.80 -65.70
N LEU A 5 12.07 -7.02 -65.06
CA LEU A 5 12.06 -6.86 -63.61
C LEU A 5 10.76 -6.13 -63.23
N GLU A 6 9.74 -6.89 -62.80
CA GLU A 6 8.55 -6.31 -62.19
C GLU A 6 8.92 -5.75 -60.82
N TRP A 7 9.19 -4.45 -60.77
CA TRP A 7 9.46 -3.69 -59.54
C TRP A 7 8.24 -3.70 -58.63
N LYS A 8 8.13 -4.75 -57.81
CA LYS A 8 7.07 -4.91 -56.83
C LYS A 8 7.16 -3.79 -55.81
N THR A 9 6.01 -3.22 -55.42
CA THR A 9 5.96 -2.27 -54.30
C THR A 9 6.33 -3.01 -53.02
N GLU A 10 7.43 -2.59 -52.42
CA GLU A 10 7.99 -3.20 -51.21
C GLU A 10 7.66 -2.35 -49.98
N TYR A 11 7.56 -3.01 -48.84
CA TYR A 11 7.23 -2.37 -47.58
C TYR A 11 8.21 -2.85 -46.52
N LEU A 12 8.95 -1.91 -45.92
CA LEU A 12 10.10 -2.20 -45.06
C LEU A 12 10.00 -1.42 -43.76
N ILE A 13 10.44 -2.03 -42.66
CA ILE A 13 10.74 -1.33 -41.42
C ILE A 13 12.16 -0.78 -41.54
N ILE A 14 12.34 0.53 -41.38
CA ILE A 14 13.66 1.20 -41.33
C ILE A 14 14.19 1.19 -39.89
N GLU A 15 13.32 1.54 -38.94
CA GLU A 15 13.65 1.64 -37.52
C GLU A 15 12.68 0.73 -36.75
N GLU A 16 13.21 -0.35 -36.20
CA GLU A 16 12.49 -1.28 -35.34
C GLU A 16 12.14 -0.63 -33.98
N PRO A 17 11.07 -1.04 -33.29
CA PRO A 17 10.81 -0.60 -31.92
C PRO A 17 11.85 -1.15 -30.93
N LYS A 18 12.15 -0.38 -29.88
CA LYS A 18 13.07 -0.82 -28.82
C LYS A 18 12.47 -1.99 -28.06
N GLN A 19 13.09 -3.16 -28.17
CA GLN A 19 12.56 -4.43 -27.64
C GLN A 19 12.39 -4.42 -26.12
N ARG A 20 13.31 -3.78 -25.36
CA ARG A 20 13.31 -3.75 -23.89
C ARG A 20 13.37 -2.34 -23.33
N GLY A 21 12.98 -2.21 -22.06
CA GLY A 21 13.03 -0.94 -21.32
C GLY A 21 11.82 -0.01 -21.54
N PHE A 22 10.93 -0.31 -22.49
CA PHE A 22 9.63 0.34 -22.58
C PHE A 22 8.66 -0.20 -21.51
N ARG A 23 7.68 0.59 -21.07
CA ARG A 23 6.70 0.20 -20.05
C ARG A 23 5.28 0.26 -20.60
N PHE A 24 4.54 -0.84 -20.52
CA PHE A 24 3.10 -0.83 -20.80
C PHE A 24 2.35 -0.18 -19.63
N ARG A 25 1.27 0.56 -19.94
CA ARG A 25 0.60 1.46 -18.97
C ARG A 25 -0.85 1.08 -18.76
N TYR A 26 -1.29 0.99 -17.52
CA TYR A 26 -2.72 0.87 -17.24
C TYR A 26 -3.43 2.20 -17.50
N GLU A 27 -4.72 2.15 -17.82
CA GLU A 27 -5.58 3.33 -18.05
C GLU A 27 -5.55 4.32 -16.88
N CYS A 28 -5.47 3.82 -15.64
CA CYS A 28 -5.34 4.60 -14.42
C CYS A 28 -3.97 5.28 -14.22
N GLU A 29 -2.96 5.03 -15.07
CA GLU A 29 -1.68 5.77 -15.08
C GLU A 29 -1.74 7.08 -15.90
N GLY A 30 -2.83 7.29 -16.65
CA GLY A 30 -2.99 8.45 -17.52
C GLY A 30 -2.25 8.36 -18.87
N PRO A 31 -2.51 9.31 -19.80
CA PRO A 31 -2.17 9.14 -21.22
C PRO A 31 -0.73 9.53 -21.59
N SER A 32 -0.06 10.36 -20.80
CA SER A 32 1.13 11.12 -21.23
C SER A 32 2.44 10.63 -20.56
N HIS A 33 2.88 9.42 -20.93
CA HIS A 33 4.09 8.81 -20.34
C HIS A 33 5.26 8.56 -21.32
N GLY A 34 5.20 9.17 -22.51
CA GLY A 34 6.22 9.07 -23.56
C GLY A 34 5.90 8.01 -24.61
N GLY A 35 6.32 8.26 -25.86
CA GLY A 35 6.17 7.31 -26.97
C GLY A 35 7.21 6.19 -26.94
N LEU A 36 6.86 5.07 -27.57
CA LEU A 36 7.71 3.92 -27.84
C LEU A 36 8.93 4.34 -28.67
N PRO A 37 10.16 4.23 -28.14
CA PRO A 37 11.36 4.60 -28.87
C PRO A 37 11.75 3.56 -29.93
N GLY A 38 12.56 3.98 -30.89
CA GLY A 38 13.26 3.08 -31.82
C GLY A 38 14.37 2.29 -31.13
N ALA A 39 14.80 1.19 -31.74
CA ALA A 39 15.92 0.38 -31.31
C ALA A 39 17.20 1.22 -31.17
N SER A 40 17.50 2.06 -32.16
CA SER A 40 18.64 2.99 -32.20
C SER A 40 18.48 4.21 -31.26
N SER A 41 17.37 4.34 -30.55
CA SER A 41 17.08 5.54 -29.77
C SER A 41 17.95 5.63 -28.52
N GLU A 42 18.66 6.75 -28.42
CA GLU A 42 19.53 7.14 -27.32
C GLU A 42 18.87 8.22 -26.45
N LYS A 43 19.55 8.62 -25.37
CA LYS A 43 19.10 9.70 -24.47
C LYS A 43 19.08 11.07 -25.17
N ASN A 44 20.09 11.34 -26.00
CA ASN A 44 20.30 12.64 -26.65
C ASN A 44 19.71 12.70 -28.07
N ARG A 45 19.65 11.56 -28.77
CA ARG A 45 19.06 11.41 -30.11
C ARG A 45 17.93 10.39 -30.06
N ARG A 46 16.68 10.87 -30.06
CA ARG A 46 15.49 10.01 -30.01
C ARG A 46 15.04 9.64 -31.42
N THR A 47 15.09 8.34 -31.72
CA THR A 47 14.48 7.73 -32.91
C THR A 47 13.19 7.01 -32.51
N TYR A 48 12.36 6.67 -33.49
CA TYR A 48 11.02 6.12 -33.28
C TYR A 48 10.72 5.07 -34.34
N PRO A 49 9.82 4.09 -34.07
CA PRO A 49 9.45 3.07 -35.04
C PRO A 49 9.06 3.70 -36.38
N THR A 50 9.78 3.36 -37.44
CA THR A 50 9.69 4.03 -38.74
C THR A 50 9.68 3.02 -39.87
N VAL A 51 8.74 3.19 -40.80
CA VAL A 51 8.48 2.29 -41.93
C VAL A 51 8.44 3.07 -43.23
N LYS A 52 8.78 2.43 -44.35
CA LYS A 52 8.80 3.06 -45.67
C LYS A 52 8.21 2.16 -46.75
N ILE A 53 7.49 2.79 -47.67
CA ILE A 53 7.00 2.14 -48.89
C ILE A 53 7.99 2.48 -50.02
N ASN A 54 8.61 1.44 -50.60
CA ASN A 54 9.50 1.54 -51.74
C ASN A 54 8.75 1.17 -53.03
N ASN A 55 9.15 1.72 -54.17
CA ASN A 55 8.56 1.45 -55.50
C ASN A 55 7.05 1.78 -55.55
N TYR A 56 6.68 2.97 -55.06
CA TYR A 56 5.38 3.62 -55.23
C TYR A 56 5.57 5.14 -55.27
N VAL A 57 4.60 5.87 -55.82
CA VAL A 57 4.47 7.34 -55.77
C VAL A 57 2.97 7.65 -55.69
N GLY A 58 2.57 8.53 -54.76
CA GLY A 58 1.16 8.81 -54.46
C GLY A 58 0.89 8.76 -52.94
N HIS A 59 -0.36 8.96 -52.53
CA HIS A 59 -0.72 8.89 -51.11
C HIS A 59 -0.85 7.44 -50.62
N ALA A 60 -0.47 7.21 -49.36
CA ALA A 60 -0.65 5.92 -48.70
C ALA A 60 -1.10 6.10 -47.25
N ARG A 61 -1.88 5.16 -46.73
CA ARG A 61 -2.33 5.10 -45.34
C ARG A 61 -1.70 3.89 -44.66
N VAL A 62 -0.96 4.10 -43.58
CA VAL A 62 -0.40 3.00 -42.77
C VAL A 62 -1.22 2.81 -41.51
N GLU A 63 -1.75 1.59 -41.32
CA GLU A 63 -2.33 1.13 -40.06
C GLU A 63 -1.27 0.33 -39.26
N VAL A 64 -1.19 0.61 -37.96
CA VAL A 64 -0.41 -0.17 -36.98
C VAL A 64 -1.37 -0.84 -35.99
N GLN A 65 -1.18 -2.14 -35.77
CA GLN A 65 -1.98 -2.97 -34.88
C GLN A 65 -1.06 -3.76 -33.93
N LEU A 66 -1.51 -4.03 -32.70
CA LEU A 66 -0.79 -4.90 -31.77
C LEU A 66 -1.19 -6.36 -31.98
N VAL A 67 -0.18 -7.22 -32.15
CA VAL A 67 -0.35 -8.67 -32.36
C VAL A 67 0.47 -9.50 -31.36
N THR A 68 0.12 -10.78 -31.24
CA THR A 68 0.83 -11.77 -30.42
C THR A 68 2.27 -11.95 -30.86
N HIS A 69 3.14 -12.38 -29.94
CA HIS A 69 4.52 -12.71 -30.29
C HIS A 69 4.63 -14.00 -31.13
N THR A 70 3.72 -14.95 -30.90
CA THR A 70 3.62 -16.25 -31.58
C THR A 70 3.17 -16.12 -33.04
N ASP A 71 3.77 -16.93 -33.91
CA ASP A 71 3.34 -17.10 -35.30
C ASP A 71 2.31 -18.26 -35.43
N PRO A 72 1.24 -18.12 -36.24
CA PRO A 72 0.87 -16.92 -37.00
C PRO A 72 0.36 -15.79 -36.08
N PRO A 73 0.68 -14.52 -36.36
CA PRO A 73 0.38 -13.39 -35.49
C PRO A 73 -1.13 -13.10 -35.44
N ARG A 74 -1.72 -13.23 -34.26
CA ARG A 74 -3.13 -12.95 -33.94
C ARG A 74 -3.27 -11.60 -33.24
N VAL A 75 -4.47 -11.01 -33.20
CA VAL A 75 -4.71 -9.76 -32.44
C VAL A 75 -4.31 -9.90 -30.97
N HIS A 76 -3.61 -8.89 -30.44
CA HIS A 76 -3.35 -8.79 -29.00
C HIS A 76 -4.53 -8.15 -28.26
N ALA A 77 -4.55 -8.22 -26.93
CA ALA A 77 -5.55 -7.50 -26.11
C ALA A 77 -5.18 -6.01 -25.93
N HIS A 78 -3.89 -5.67 -25.85
CA HIS A 78 -3.41 -4.31 -25.57
C HIS A 78 -3.70 -3.31 -26.70
N SER A 79 -4.00 -2.06 -26.35
CA SER A 79 -4.30 -0.97 -27.31
C SER A 79 -3.11 -0.07 -27.56
N LEU A 80 -2.93 0.35 -28.82
CA LEU A 80 -2.10 1.52 -29.12
C LEU A 80 -2.89 2.77 -28.73
N VAL A 81 -2.22 3.69 -28.05
CA VAL A 81 -2.75 5.02 -27.68
C VAL A 81 -1.74 6.08 -28.10
N GLY A 82 -2.19 7.26 -28.52
CA GLY A 82 -1.28 8.26 -29.09
C GLY A 82 -1.94 9.25 -30.04
N ARG A 83 -1.12 10.14 -30.61
CA ARG A 83 -1.54 11.28 -31.45
C ARG A 83 -2.37 10.90 -32.68
N ASN A 84 -2.31 9.65 -33.13
CA ASN A 84 -2.97 9.13 -34.34
C ASN A 84 -3.67 7.78 -34.09
N CYS A 85 -4.02 7.48 -32.83
CA CYS A 85 -4.67 6.23 -32.44
C CYS A 85 -6.19 6.37 -32.35
N THR A 86 -6.91 5.31 -32.73
CA THR A 86 -8.38 5.19 -32.62
C THR A 86 -8.78 4.48 -31.33
N ASP A 87 -10.02 4.66 -30.88
CA ASP A 87 -10.60 3.99 -29.70
C ASP A 87 -10.55 2.44 -29.76
N ASN A 88 -10.39 1.88 -30.96
CA ASN A 88 -10.23 0.44 -31.19
C ASN A 88 -8.80 -0.05 -30.87
N GLY A 89 -7.86 0.85 -30.56
CA GLY A 89 -6.48 0.54 -30.22
C GLY A 89 -5.55 0.32 -31.42
N THR A 90 -5.91 0.84 -32.60
CA THR A 90 -5.07 0.83 -33.82
C THR A 90 -4.66 2.26 -34.18
N CYS A 91 -3.45 2.42 -34.71
CA CYS A 91 -2.91 3.72 -35.13
C CYS A 91 -2.98 3.87 -36.65
N THR A 92 -3.43 5.01 -37.16
CA THR A 92 -3.51 5.27 -38.61
C THR A 92 -2.82 6.57 -38.97
N LEU A 93 -1.82 6.51 -39.86
CA LEU A 93 -1.07 7.66 -40.35
C LEU A 93 -1.17 7.74 -41.88
N ASP A 94 -1.59 8.90 -42.38
CA ASP A 94 -1.66 9.19 -43.81
C ASP A 94 -0.37 9.87 -44.25
N ILE A 95 0.18 9.40 -45.37
CA ILE A 95 1.50 9.75 -45.89
C ILE A 95 1.31 10.54 -47.20
N GLY A 96 2.13 11.59 -47.38
CA GLY A 96 2.14 12.43 -48.58
C GLY A 96 2.88 11.79 -49.77
N PRO A 97 2.73 12.35 -50.98
CA PRO A 97 3.31 11.77 -52.20
C PRO A 97 4.82 11.95 -52.34
N ASN A 98 5.43 12.86 -51.55
CA ASN A 98 6.83 13.25 -51.70
C ASN A 98 7.80 12.48 -50.78
N ASP A 99 7.32 12.00 -49.63
CA ASP A 99 8.10 11.17 -48.70
C ASP A 99 7.20 10.05 -48.20
N LEU A 100 7.47 8.82 -48.65
CA LEU A 100 6.71 7.61 -48.33
C LEU A 100 7.15 6.95 -47.00
N THR A 101 7.62 7.76 -46.06
CA THR A 101 8.15 7.34 -44.75
C THR A 101 7.17 7.71 -43.64
N ALA A 102 6.72 6.71 -42.87
CA ALA A 102 5.86 6.89 -41.70
C ALA A 102 6.64 6.64 -40.40
N SER A 103 6.73 7.65 -39.53
CA SER A 103 7.42 7.57 -38.23
C SER A 103 6.47 7.80 -37.06
N PHE A 104 6.50 6.91 -36.08
CA PHE A 104 5.46 6.77 -35.06
C PHE A 104 5.89 7.27 -33.66
N SER A 105 6.18 8.57 -33.55
CA SER A 105 6.83 9.18 -32.38
C SER A 105 6.05 9.22 -31.06
N ASN A 106 4.74 8.93 -31.07
CA ASN A 106 3.85 9.09 -29.91
C ASN A 106 3.00 7.83 -29.63
N LEU A 107 3.50 6.62 -29.90
CA LEU A 107 2.82 5.37 -29.56
C LEU A 107 3.02 4.98 -28.10
N GLY A 108 1.96 4.96 -27.31
CA GLY A 108 1.88 4.24 -26.03
C GLY A 108 1.23 2.87 -26.20
N ILE A 109 1.52 1.95 -25.27
CA ILE A 109 0.88 0.62 -25.19
C ILE A 109 0.06 0.55 -23.92
N LEU A 110 -1.27 0.52 -24.07
CA LEU A 110 -2.25 0.42 -23.00
C LEU A 110 -2.40 -1.04 -22.56
N HIS A 111 -1.96 -1.33 -21.34
CA HIS A 111 -2.01 -2.64 -20.70
C HIS A 111 -3.44 -2.96 -20.22
N VAL A 112 -3.98 -4.10 -20.64
CA VAL A 112 -5.33 -4.54 -20.29
C VAL A 112 -5.27 -5.47 -19.08
N THR A 113 -6.18 -5.31 -18.12
CA THR A 113 -6.22 -6.19 -16.93
C THR A 113 -6.60 -7.62 -17.32
N LYS A 114 -6.05 -8.63 -16.64
CA LYS A 114 -6.33 -10.05 -16.94
C LYS A 114 -7.83 -10.41 -16.91
N LYS A 115 -8.66 -9.65 -16.18
CA LYS A 115 -10.12 -9.79 -16.16
C LYS A 115 -10.81 -9.28 -17.45
N GLY A 116 -10.28 -8.22 -18.08
CA GLY A 116 -10.86 -7.59 -19.28
C GLY A 116 -10.43 -8.21 -20.61
N VAL A 117 -9.39 -9.05 -20.63
CA VAL A 117 -8.78 -9.63 -21.85
C VAL A 117 -9.83 -10.22 -22.81
N VAL A 118 -10.72 -11.10 -22.32
CA VAL A 118 -11.71 -11.79 -23.17
C VAL A 118 -12.71 -10.82 -23.80
N GLU A 119 -13.10 -9.76 -23.09
CA GLU A 119 -14.04 -8.76 -23.62
C GLU A 119 -13.40 -7.92 -24.73
N VAL A 120 -12.16 -7.45 -24.50
CA VAL A 120 -11.41 -6.68 -25.48
C VAL A 120 -11.07 -7.52 -26.72
N LEU A 121 -10.70 -8.80 -26.55
CA LEU A 121 -10.48 -9.72 -27.67
C LEU A 121 -11.78 -10.00 -28.45
N THR A 122 -12.92 -10.19 -27.77
CA THR A 122 -14.23 -10.34 -28.43
C THR A 122 -14.55 -9.12 -29.29
N ARG A 123 -14.31 -7.91 -28.74
CA ARG A 123 -14.51 -6.64 -29.44
C ARG A 123 -13.62 -6.53 -30.70
N ARG A 124 -12.36 -6.94 -30.60
CA ARG A 124 -11.37 -6.90 -31.70
C ARG A 124 -11.62 -7.93 -32.80
N LEU A 125 -11.83 -9.19 -32.44
CA LEU A 125 -12.15 -10.25 -33.40
C LEU A 125 -13.44 -9.93 -34.17
N ARG A 126 -14.46 -9.37 -33.50
CA ARG A 126 -15.68 -8.88 -34.16
C ARG A 126 -15.40 -7.73 -35.14
N ALA A 127 -14.44 -6.84 -34.85
CA ALA A 127 -14.02 -5.77 -35.75
C ALA A 127 -13.20 -6.29 -36.95
N GLU A 128 -12.31 -7.26 -36.74
CA GLU A 128 -11.58 -7.92 -37.85
C GLU A 128 -12.53 -8.70 -38.76
N TRP A 129 -13.46 -9.47 -38.20
CA TRP A 129 -14.52 -10.17 -38.95
C TRP A 129 -15.35 -9.18 -39.79
N LYS A 130 -15.74 -8.02 -39.25
CA LYS A 130 -16.42 -6.96 -40.02
C LYS A 130 -15.57 -6.46 -41.19
N ARG A 131 -14.26 -6.25 -40.96
CA ARG A 131 -13.31 -5.79 -41.99
C ARG A 131 -13.15 -6.83 -43.11
N GLN A 132 -13.02 -8.12 -42.77
CA GLN A 132 -12.90 -9.22 -43.71
C GLN A 132 -14.20 -9.44 -44.52
N LYS A 133 -15.35 -9.51 -43.85
CA LYS A 133 -16.65 -9.74 -44.51
C LYS A 133 -17.09 -8.54 -45.36
N GLY A 134 -16.70 -7.32 -44.99
CA GLY A 134 -16.83 -6.13 -45.83
C GLY A 134 -16.00 -6.18 -47.11
N ALA A 135 -14.72 -6.57 -47.01
CA ALA A 135 -13.82 -6.71 -48.15
C ALA A 135 -14.24 -7.82 -49.14
N HIS A 136 -15.02 -8.82 -48.69
CA HIS A 136 -15.55 -9.88 -49.54
C HIS A 136 -16.84 -9.49 -50.29
N LEU A 137 -17.54 -8.43 -49.85
CA LEU A 137 -18.91 -8.12 -50.32
C LEU A 137 -19.09 -6.74 -50.96
N ASN A 138 -18.08 -5.86 -50.92
CA ASN A 138 -18.12 -4.49 -51.50
C ASN A 138 -19.33 -3.63 -51.04
N LEU A 139 -19.87 -3.86 -49.84
CA LEU A 139 -20.95 -3.04 -49.30
C LEU A 139 -20.50 -1.61 -48.97
N THR A 140 -21.42 -0.67 -49.14
CA THR A 140 -21.24 0.73 -48.75
C THR A 140 -21.12 0.91 -47.23
N VAL A 141 -20.57 2.06 -46.82
CA VAL A 141 -20.20 2.39 -45.43
C VAL A 141 -21.39 2.28 -44.44
N GLU A 142 -22.62 2.48 -44.91
CA GLU A 142 -23.83 2.40 -44.07
C GLU A 142 -24.21 0.96 -43.74
N GLY A 143 -24.09 0.01 -44.69
CA GLY A 143 -24.35 -1.40 -44.43
C GLY A 143 -23.46 -1.99 -43.34
N LEU A 144 -22.17 -1.60 -43.33
CA LEU A 144 -21.18 -2.00 -42.32
C LEU A 144 -21.55 -1.56 -40.88
N ARG A 145 -22.33 -0.49 -40.71
CA ARG A 145 -22.84 -0.07 -39.39
C ARG A 145 -23.94 -1.02 -38.90
N CYS A 146 -24.87 -1.41 -39.77
CA CYS A 146 -26.06 -2.20 -39.42
C CYS A 146 -25.81 -3.71 -39.33
N CYS A 147 -24.79 -4.26 -39.99
CA CYS A 147 -24.45 -5.69 -39.86
C CYS A 147 -24.03 -6.07 -38.43
N ARG A 148 -24.92 -6.73 -37.68
CA ARG A 148 -24.59 -7.55 -36.50
C ARG A 148 -24.20 -8.95 -37.00
N PRO A 149 -23.20 -9.64 -36.41
CA PRO A 149 -22.96 -11.05 -36.71
C PRO A 149 -24.22 -11.87 -36.37
N ALA A 150 -24.47 -12.95 -37.11
CA ALA A 150 -25.47 -13.93 -36.68
C ALA A 150 -25.06 -14.51 -35.30
N ASP A 151 -26.00 -14.84 -34.43
CA ASP A 151 -25.64 -15.22 -33.04
C ASP A 151 -24.75 -16.48 -32.97
N ALA A 152 -24.79 -17.34 -33.99
CA ALA A 152 -23.84 -18.45 -34.18
C ALA A 152 -22.40 -17.97 -34.50
N GLU A 153 -22.24 -16.96 -35.34
CA GLU A 153 -20.93 -16.34 -35.63
C GLU A 153 -20.40 -15.60 -34.40
N ASP A 154 -21.26 -14.88 -33.66
CA ASP A 154 -20.86 -14.18 -32.43
C ASP A 154 -20.44 -15.14 -31.32
N SER A 155 -21.16 -16.26 -31.16
CA SER A 155 -20.78 -17.35 -30.25
C SER A 155 -19.43 -17.98 -30.62
N SER A 156 -19.14 -18.12 -31.91
CA SER A 156 -17.83 -18.58 -32.41
C SER A 156 -16.70 -17.58 -32.07
N ILE A 157 -16.92 -16.29 -32.33
CA ILE A 157 -15.99 -15.20 -31.98
C ILE A 157 -15.73 -15.16 -30.46
N GLN A 158 -16.76 -15.32 -29.64
CA GLN A 158 -16.62 -15.39 -28.18
C GLN A 158 -15.87 -16.65 -27.71
N LYS A 159 -15.99 -17.77 -28.42
CA LYS A 159 -15.21 -18.99 -28.14
C LYS A 159 -13.74 -18.80 -28.48
N GLU A 160 -13.43 -18.23 -29.65
CA GLU A 160 -12.06 -17.90 -30.03
C GLU A 160 -11.42 -16.88 -29.07
N ALA A 161 -12.14 -15.84 -28.67
CA ALA A 161 -11.67 -14.86 -27.69
C ALA A 161 -11.33 -15.50 -26.32
N LYS A 162 -12.09 -16.52 -25.91
CA LYS A 162 -11.84 -17.28 -24.67
C LYS A 162 -10.60 -18.16 -24.77
N GLU A 163 -10.41 -18.89 -25.87
CA GLU A 163 -9.22 -19.74 -26.05
C GLU A 163 -7.95 -18.91 -26.26
N LEU A 164 -8.01 -17.87 -27.09
CA LEU A 164 -6.90 -16.92 -27.28
C LEU A 164 -6.52 -16.23 -25.97
N GLY A 165 -7.52 -15.85 -25.15
CA GLY A 165 -7.32 -15.26 -23.83
C GLY A 165 -6.69 -16.18 -22.76
N LYS A 166 -6.63 -17.50 -22.99
CA LYS A 166 -5.90 -18.44 -22.11
C LYS A 166 -4.40 -18.48 -22.42
N VAL A 167 -4.05 -18.40 -23.70
CA VAL A 167 -2.67 -18.60 -24.21
C VAL A 167 -1.93 -17.26 -24.39
N MET A 168 -2.65 -16.14 -24.42
CA MET A 168 -2.08 -14.81 -24.57
C MET A 168 -1.14 -14.41 -23.44
N ASP A 169 0.12 -14.20 -23.78
CA ASP A 169 1.08 -13.53 -22.91
C ASP A 169 0.87 -12.01 -22.96
N LEU A 170 0.58 -11.40 -21.81
CA LEU A 170 0.42 -9.94 -21.68
C LEU A 170 1.77 -9.20 -21.58
N ASN A 171 2.86 -9.92 -21.36
CA ASN A 171 4.19 -9.35 -21.14
C ASN A 171 4.93 -9.02 -22.46
N ILE A 172 4.46 -9.54 -23.61
CA ILE A 172 5.16 -9.47 -24.91
C ILE A 172 4.17 -9.17 -26.04
N VAL A 173 4.46 -8.15 -26.86
CA VAL A 173 3.66 -7.78 -28.03
C VAL A 173 4.54 -7.55 -29.27
N ARG A 174 3.96 -7.60 -30.48
CA ARG A 174 4.61 -7.17 -31.72
C ARG A 174 3.75 -6.12 -32.43
N LEU A 175 4.38 -5.23 -33.20
CA LEU A 175 3.67 -4.27 -34.05
C LEU A 175 3.48 -4.88 -35.44
N LYS A 176 2.23 -5.02 -35.87
CA LYS A 176 1.86 -5.35 -37.25
C LYS A 176 1.59 -4.05 -38.01
N PHE A 177 2.43 -3.76 -38.98
CA PHE A 177 2.29 -2.63 -39.90
C PHE A 177 1.58 -3.10 -41.19
N THR A 178 0.53 -2.39 -41.61
CA THR A 178 -0.22 -2.68 -42.84
C THR A 178 -0.37 -1.39 -43.64
N ALA A 179 0.18 -1.34 -44.86
CA ALA A 179 0.06 -0.18 -45.75
C ALA A 179 -1.09 -0.37 -46.75
N TYR A 180 -1.86 0.70 -46.97
CA TYR A 180 -2.95 0.79 -47.94
C TYR A 180 -2.64 1.91 -48.94
N LEU A 181 -2.55 1.57 -50.21
CA LEU A 181 -2.23 2.54 -51.27
C LEU A 181 -3.52 3.19 -51.78
N GLN A 182 -3.43 4.45 -52.22
CA GLN A 182 -4.55 5.17 -52.80
C GLN A 182 -4.92 4.62 -54.19
N ASP A 183 -6.23 4.52 -54.40
CA ASP A 183 -6.90 4.07 -55.64
C ASP A 183 -7.43 5.27 -56.44
N SER A 184 -7.86 5.06 -57.68
CA SER A 184 -8.31 6.12 -58.60
C SER A 184 -9.46 6.97 -58.05
N ASN A 185 -10.27 6.40 -57.15
CA ASN A 185 -11.39 7.08 -56.48
C ASN A 185 -10.97 7.84 -55.19
N GLY A 186 -9.66 8.03 -54.97
CA GLY A 186 -9.10 8.68 -53.78
C GLY A 186 -9.11 7.84 -52.50
N ALA A 187 -9.75 6.67 -52.51
CA ALA A 187 -9.88 5.75 -51.37
C ALA A 187 -8.64 4.84 -51.20
N PHE A 188 -8.36 4.44 -49.96
CA PHE A 188 -7.23 3.57 -49.61
C PHE A 188 -7.65 2.09 -49.60
N THR A 189 -7.88 1.51 -50.79
CA THR A 189 -8.39 0.13 -50.95
C THR A 189 -7.27 -0.92 -51.04
N ARG A 190 -6.14 -0.58 -51.67
CA ARG A 190 -5.12 -1.55 -52.11
C ARG A 190 -4.10 -1.85 -51.00
N ALA A 191 -4.39 -2.86 -50.19
CA ALA A 191 -3.50 -3.33 -49.12
C ALA A 191 -2.22 -4.00 -49.65
N LEU A 192 -1.08 -3.67 -49.05
CA LEU A 192 0.19 -4.39 -49.21
C LEU A 192 0.32 -5.54 -48.19
N LYS A 193 1.27 -6.44 -48.40
CA LYS A 193 1.58 -7.52 -47.44
C LYS A 193 1.97 -6.89 -46.09
N PRO A 194 1.33 -7.28 -44.97
CA PRO A 194 1.68 -6.75 -43.66
C PRO A 194 3.06 -7.24 -43.22
N VAL A 195 3.78 -6.39 -42.50
CA VAL A 195 5.10 -6.68 -41.91
C VAL A 195 4.99 -6.55 -40.40
N VAL A 196 5.69 -7.43 -39.66
CA VAL A 196 5.58 -7.52 -38.20
C VAL A 196 6.95 -7.29 -37.58
N SER A 197 7.03 -6.35 -36.63
CA SER A 197 8.27 -5.99 -35.93
C SER A 197 8.84 -7.13 -35.09
N ASN A 198 10.03 -6.88 -34.54
CA ASN A 198 10.54 -7.59 -33.37
C ASN A 198 9.59 -7.50 -32.15
N PRO A 199 9.68 -8.45 -31.21
CA PRO A 199 8.94 -8.43 -29.96
C PRO A 199 9.36 -7.25 -29.05
N ILE A 200 8.35 -6.62 -28.46
CA ILE A 200 8.47 -5.60 -27.42
C ILE A 200 8.04 -6.24 -26.11
N TYR A 201 8.91 -6.19 -25.10
CA TYR A 201 8.68 -6.76 -23.78
C TYR A 201 8.41 -5.64 -22.76
N ASP A 202 7.46 -5.85 -21.84
CA ASP A 202 7.18 -4.89 -20.78
C ASP A 202 8.28 -4.89 -19.70
N SER A 203 8.90 -3.74 -19.47
CA SER A 203 9.90 -3.54 -18.41
C SER A 203 9.38 -3.72 -16.98
N LYS A 204 8.05 -3.81 -16.77
CA LYS A 204 7.47 -4.20 -15.47
C LYS A 204 7.36 -5.71 -15.26
N SER A 205 7.53 -6.52 -16.31
CA SER A 205 7.54 -7.98 -16.21
C SER A 205 8.87 -8.49 -15.63
N PRO A 206 8.89 -9.40 -14.63
CA PRO A 206 10.13 -9.89 -14.03
C PRO A 206 11.12 -10.56 -15.00
N ASN A 207 10.60 -11.12 -16.11
CA ASN A 207 11.38 -11.77 -17.15
C ASN A 207 11.99 -10.79 -18.17
N ALA A 208 11.63 -9.49 -18.09
CA ALA A 208 12.01 -8.46 -19.07
C ALA A 208 12.33 -7.08 -18.45
N SER A 209 12.35 -6.97 -17.13
CA SER A 209 12.99 -5.87 -16.42
C SER A 209 14.43 -5.71 -16.92
N ASN A 210 14.83 -4.47 -17.19
CA ASN A 210 16.22 -4.19 -17.57
C ASN A 210 17.14 -4.56 -16.40
N LEU A 211 18.23 -5.27 -16.67
CA LEU A 211 19.20 -5.62 -15.65
C LEU A 211 20.04 -4.38 -15.34
N LYS A 212 20.18 -4.05 -14.06
CA LYS A 212 21.01 -2.92 -13.65
C LYS A 212 21.64 -3.19 -12.29
N ILE A 213 22.95 -2.98 -12.22
CA ILE A 213 23.69 -2.94 -10.95
C ILE A 213 23.54 -1.52 -10.39
N SER A 214 22.71 -1.36 -9.36
CA SER A 214 22.51 -0.07 -8.71
C SER A 214 23.72 0.29 -7.84
N ARG A 215 24.15 -0.58 -6.93
CA ARG A 215 25.36 -0.39 -6.08
C ARG A 215 26.10 -1.71 -5.85
N ILE A 216 27.36 -1.63 -5.44
CA ILE A 216 28.20 -2.73 -4.94
C ILE A 216 28.92 -2.19 -3.70
N ASP A 217 29.15 -3.01 -2.68
CA ASP A 217 29.91 -2.62 -1.47
C ASP A 217 31.43 -2.58 -1.71
N LYS A 218 31.97 -3.58 -2.42
CA LYS A 218 33.38 -3.69 -2.81
C LYS A 218 33.50 -3.66 -4.33
N THR A 219 34.33 -2.76 -4.85
CA THR A 219 34.74 -2.74 -6.27
C THR A 219 36.15 -3.32 -6.48
N PHE A 220 36.65 -4.07 -5.50
CA PHE A 220 37.95 -4.73 -5.56
C PHE A 220 37.96 -6.01 -4.70
N GLY A 221 38.92 -6.90 -4.95
CA GLY A 221 39.10 -8.16 -4.20
C GLY A 221 40.43 -8.84 -4.52
N SER A 222 40.72 -9.95 -3.84
CA SER A 222 41.94 -10.75 -4.05
C SER A 222 41.89 -11.57 -5.34
N VAL A 223 43.03 -11.72 -6.03
CA VAL A 223 43.18 -12.62 -7.20
C VAL A 223 42.75 -14.06 -6.95
N LEU A 224 42.81 -14.54 -5.70
CA LEU A 224 42.38 -15.89 -5.34
C LEU A 224 40.85 -16.08 -5.36
N GLY A 225 40.07 -15.00 -5.48
CA GLY A 225 38.63 -15.04 -5.35
C GLY A 225 38.16 -15.31 -3.91
N GLY A 226 36.89 -15.67 -3.76
CA GLY A 226 36.27 -16.03 -2.47
C GLY A 226 35.81 -14.84 -1.62
N ASP A 227 36.08 -13.60 -2.03
CA ASP A 227 35.60 -12.39 -1.34
C ASP A 227 34.08 -12.28 -1.43
N GLU A 228 33.41 -12.20 -0.28
CA GLU A 228 31.96 -11.96 -0.20
C GLU A 228 31.62 -10.50 -0.55
N ILE A 229 30.71 -10.30 -1.50
CA ILE A 229 30.28 -9.01 -2.05
C ILE A 229 28.75 -8.88 -1.96
N PHE A 230 28.29 -7.69 -1.59
CA PHE A 230 26.89 -7.30 -1.52
C PHE A 230 26.51 -6.40 -2.71
N LEU A 231 25.88 -6.99 -3.71
CA LEU A 231 25.44 -6.31 -4.93
C LEU A 231 23.96 -5.91 -4.82
N LEU A 232 23.66 -4.62 -4.93
CA LEU A 232 22.29 -4.08 -5.00
C LEU A 232 21.88 -3.86 -6.46
N CYS A 233 20.75 -4.43 -6.86
CA CYS A 233 20.30 -4.46 -8.25
C CYS A 233 18.82 -4.07 -8.43
N ASP A 234 18.45 -3.73 -9.66
CA ASP A 234 17.07 -3.67 -10.08
C ASP A 234 16.46 -5.09 -10.15
N LYS A 235 15.13 -5.23 -10.29
CA LYS A 235 14.41 -6.48 -10.01
C LYS A 235 14.88 -7.69 -10.85
N VAL A 236 15.50 -8.69 -10.20
CA VAL A 236 15.98 -9.96 -10.79
C VAL A 236 15.13 -11.19 -10.41
N GLN A 237 15.39 -12.34 -11.02
CA GLN A 237 14.82 -13.65 -10.64
C GLN A 237 15.92 -14.58 -10.15
N LYS A 238 15.77 -15.14 -8.94
CA LYS A 238 16.80 -15.98 -8.29
C LYS A 238 17.23 -17.22 -9.09
N ASP A 239 16.34 -17.73 -9.96
CA ASP A 239 16.52 -18.94 -10.75
C ASP A 239 16.91 -18.64 -12.22
N ASP A 240 17.12 -17.36 -12.57
CA ASP A 240 17.44 -16.87 -13.93
C ASP A 240 18.36 -15.63 -13.87
N ILE A 241 19.39 -15.69 -13.02
CA ILE A 241 20.38 -14.64 -12.84
C ILE A 241 21.77 -15.25 -12.59
N GLU A 242 22.80 -14.61 -13.11
CA GLU A 242 24.21 -14.85 -12.81
C GLU A 242 25.00 -13.55 -12.85
N ILE A 243 26.20 -13.56 -12.28
CA ILE A 243 27.12 -12.42 -12.23
C ILE A 243 28.34 -12.84 -13.04
N ARG A 244 28.56 -12.20 -14.19
CA ARG A 244 29.65 -12.48 -15.12
C ARG A 244 30.77 -11.45 -14.89
N PHE A 245 31.94 -11.95 -14.55
CA PHE A 245 33.21 -11.23 -14.62
C PHE A 245 33.83 -11.52 -15.98
N TYR A 246 34.37 -10.52 -16.65
CA TYR A 246 35.03 -10.69 -17.94
C TYR A 246 36.04 -9.57 -18.24
N GLU A 247 36.95 -9.83 -19.16
CA GLU A 247 38.03 -8.92 -19.57
C GLU A 247 37.99 -8.68 -21.08
N GLU A 248 38.29 -7.44 -21.50
CA GLU A 248 38.18 -6.98 -22.90
C GLU A 248 39.59 -6.77 -23.53
N ASP A 249 40.41 -7.84 -23.53
CA ASP A 249 41.70 -7.88 -24.23
C ASP A 249 41.61 -8.65 -25.56
N ASP A 250 42.29 -8.15 -26.60
CA ASP A 250 42.09 -8.51 -28.02
C ASP A 250 42.40 -9.97 -28.41
N GLU A 251 43.17 -10.72 -27.61
CA GLU A 251 43.57 -12.11 -27.93
C GLU A 251 42.95 -13.19 -27.04
N ALA A 252 42.42 -12.83 -25.85
CA ALA A 252 41.90 -13.81 -24.90
C ALA A 252 40.86 -13.21 -23.92
N CYS A 253 39.58 -13.17 -24.32
CA CYS A 253 38.50 -12.75 -23.43
C CYS A 253 38.29 -13.76 -22.28
N TRP A 254 38.91 -13.53 -21.12
CA TRP A 254 38.59 -14.26 -19.90
C TRP A 254 37.12 -14.03 -19.52
N GLU A 255 36.40 -15.08 -19.13
CA GLU A 255 35.14 -14.96 -18.39
C GLU A 255 35.08 -15.93 -17.20
N ALA A 256 34.46 -15.47 -16.12
CA ALA A 256 34.17 -16.27 -14.93
C ALA A 256 32.85 -15.82 -14.28
N PHE A 257 32.31 -16.64 -13.39
CA PHE A 257 31.03 -16.39 -12.75
C PHE A 257 31.16 -16.29 -11.24
N GLY A 258 30.51 -15.29 -10.64
CA GLY A 258 30.42 -15.16 -9.18
C GLY A 258 29.60 -16.31 -8.58
N ASP A 259 30.11 -16.90 -7.49
CA ASP A 259 29.49 -18.04 -6.83
C ASP A 259 28.41 -17.58 -5.83
N PHE A 260 27.19 -18.08 -5.99
CA PHE A 260 26.06 -17.86 -5.08
C PHE A 260 24.93 -18.87 -5.34
N SER A 261 24.14 -19.14 -4.30
CA SER A 261 22.93 -19.95 -4.38
C SER A 261 21.67 -19.08 -4.57
N PRO A 262 20.55 -19.63 -5.12
CA PRO A 262 19.28 -18.90 -5.24
C PRO A 262 18.68 -18.43 -3.91
N THR A 263 19.20 -18.90 -2.77
CA THR A 263 18.90 -18.40 -1.41
C THR A 263 19.44 -16.99 -1.17
N ASP A 264 20.55 -16.63 -1.82
CA ASP A 264 21.38 -15.48 -1.47
C ASP A 264 20.94 -14.22 -2.26
N VAL A 265 19.99 -14.42 -3.18
CA VAL A 265 19.26 -13.40 -3.93
C VAL A 265 18.16 -12.80 -3.05
N HIS A 266 18.57 -11.93 -2.11
CA HIS A 266 17.69 -11.31 -1.14
C HIS A 266 16.58 -10.47 -1.81
N LYS A 267 15.32 -10.94 -1.66
CA LYS A 267 14.07 -10.24 -2.02
C LYS A 267 13.99 -9.71 -3.47
N GLN A 268 14.74 -10.28 -4.40
CA GLN A 268 14.84 -9.84 -5.83
C GLN A 268 15.59 -8.52 -6.08
N TYR A 269 16.23 -7.91 -5.08
CA TYR A 269 16.87 -6.58 -5.20
C TYR A 269 18.30 -6.50 -4.66
N ALA A 270 18.79 -7.57 -4.04
CA ALA A 270 20.20 -7.74 -3.72
C ALA A 270 20.64 -9.17 -3.99
N ILE A 271 21.94 -9.35 -4.22
CA ILE A 271 22.62 -10.65 -4.35
C ILE A 271 23.87 -10.57 -3.47
N VAL A 272 24.01 -11.53 -2.56
CA VAL A 272 25.29 -11.81 -1.89
C VAL A 272 25.98 -12.92 -2.69
N PHE A 273 27.25 -12.74 -3.04
CA PHE A 273 28.01 -13.71 -3.84
C PHE A 273 29.50 -13.65 -3.52
N LYS A 274 30.26 -14.65 -3.98
CA LYS A 274 31.73 -14.71 -3.85
C LYS A 274 32.41 -14.45 -5.19
N THR A 275 33.49 -13.66 -5.18
CA THR A 275 34.29 -13.43 -6.38
C THR A 275 34.87 -14.72 -6.94
N PRO A 276 34.89 -14.92 -8.26
CA PRO A 276 35.68 -15.99 -8.85
C PRO A 276 37.18 -15.72 -8.68
N PRO A 277 38.04 -16.75 -8.70
CA PRO A 277 39.47 -16.56 -8.88
C PRO A 277 39.75 -15.93 -10.24
N TYR A 278 40.72 -15.02 -10.29
CA TYR A 278 41.24 -14.45 -11.53
C TYR A 278 42.16 -15.46 -12.24
N HIS A 279 42.30 -15.36 -13.57
CA HIS A 279 42.97 -16.41 -14.35
C HIS A 279 44.48 -16.53 -14.08
N CYS A 280 45.12 -15.45 -13.61
CA CYS A 280 46.52 -15.44 -13.19
C CYS A 280 46.62 -15.06 -11.71
N THR A 281 47.06 -15.99 -10.85
CA THR A 281 47.22 -15.74 -9.42
C THR A 281 48.46 -14.90 -9.07
N GLU A 282 49.34 -14.66 -10.03
CA GLU A 282 50.66 -14.02 -9.84
C GLU A 282 50.76 -12.66 -10.56
N ILE A 283 49.78 -11.77 -10.34
CA ILE A 283 49.87 -10.37 -10.81
C ILE A 283 50.81 -9.55 -9.92
N GLU A 284 51.59 -8.63 -10.51
CA GLU A 284 52.39 -7.64 -9.75
C GLU A 284 51.61 -6.35 -9.43
N ARG A 285 50.65 -6.01 -10.28
CA ARG A 285 49.88 -4.74 -10.24
C ARG A 285 48.39 -5.06 -10.26
N PRO A 286 47.52 -4.21 -9.68
CA PRO A 286 46.08 -4.44 -9.72
C PRO A 286 45.55 -4.43 -11.16
N VAL A 287 44.73 -5.41 -11.52
CA VAL A 287 44.10 -5.56 -12.84
C VAL A 287 42.62 -5.20 -12.75
N THR A 288 42.07 -4.52 -13.75
CA THR A 288 40.67 -4.02 -13.71
C THR A 288 39.82 -4.68 -14.79
N VAL A 289 38.93 -5.55 -14.36
CA VAL A 289 37.99 -6.32 -15.19
C VAL A 289 36.59 -5.70 -15.15
N PHE A 290 35.67 -6.22 -15.97
CA PHE A 290 34.26 -5.83 -15.97
C PHE A 290 33.37 -6.88 -15.28
N LEU A 291 32.37 -6.38 -14.55
CA LEU A 291 31.36 -7.14 -13.80
C LEU A 291 29.98 -6.73 -14.31
N GLN A 292 29.20 -7.69 -14.80
CA GLN A 292 27.82 -7.47 -15.27
C GLN A 292 26.85 -8.54 -14.74
N LEU A 293 25.57 -8.18 -14.61
CA LEU A 293 24.49 -9.15 -14.40
C LEU A 293 24.11 -9.76 -15.75
N ARG A 294 23.85 -11.07 -15.81
CA ARG A 294 23.33 -11.77 -17.01
C ARG A 294 22.13 -12.65 -16.67
N ARG A 295 21.13 -12.74 -17.56
CA ARG A 295 20.04 -13.74 -17.47
C ARG A 295 20.45 -15.05 -18.14
N LYS A 296 20.30 -16.17 -17.43
CA LYS A 296 20.69 -17.51 -17.90
C LYS A 296 19.90 -17.95 -19.14
N LYS A 297 18.61 -17.60 -19.22
CA LYS A 297 17.69 -18.03 -20.29
C LYS A 297 17.61 -17.09 -21.49
N ALA A 298 17.94 -15.82 -21.29
CA ALA A 298 17.71 -14.75 -22.27
C ALA A 298 18.98 -14.10 -22.81
N GLY A 299 20.15 -14.33 -22.20
CA GLY A 299 21.41 -13.68 -22.58
C GLY A 299 21.51 -12.19 -22.24
N ASP A 300 20.38 -11.52 -21.95
CA ASP A 300 20.31 -10.13 -21.52
C ASP A 300 21.38 -9.84 -20.45
N SER A 301 22.14 -8.77 -20.64
CA SER A 301 23.18 -8.32 -19.71
C SER A 301 22.91 -6.89 -19.25
N SER A 302 23.39 -6.52 -18.06
CA SER A 302 23.37 -5.12 -17.58
C SER A 302 24.48 -4.29 -18.21
N ASP A 303 24.40 -2.96 -18.06
CA ASP A 303 25.57 -2.09 -18.17
C ASP A 303 26.72 -2.68 -17.29
N PRO A 304 27.97 -2.80 -17.79
CA PRO A 304 29.08 -3.32 -17.01
C PRO A 304 29.56 -2.31 -15.95
N LYS A 305 30.18 -2.82 -14.88
CA LYS A 305 30.91 -2.03 -13.88
C LYS A 305 32.33 -2.55 -13.73
N GLN A 306 33.28 -1.64 -13.52
CA GLN A 306 34.67 -2.01 -13.24
C GLN A 306 34.81 -2.67 -11.86
N PHE A 307 35.69 -3.67 -11.79
CA PHE A 307 36.09 -4.38 -10.58
C PHE A 307 37.60 -4.64 -10.64
N THR A 308 38.34 -4.34 -9.57
CA THR A 308 39.80 -4.43 -9.56
C THR A 308 40.30 -5.61 -8.73
N TYR A 309 40.94 -6.59 -9.38
CA TYR A 309 41.69 -7.63 -8.69
C TYR A 309 43.02 -7.09 -8.17
N ILE A 310 43.32 -7.38 -6.91
CA ILE A 310 44.51 -6.91 -6.18
C ILE A 310 45.48 -8.09 -5.97
N PRO A 311 46.80 -7.90 -6.17
CA PRO A 311 47.81 -8.92 -5.87
C PRO A 311 47.77 -9.38 -4.41
N GLN A 312 47.96 -10.68 -4.18
CA GLN A 312 48.11 -11.20 -2.82
C GLN A 312 49.50 -10.86 -2.28
N VAL A 313 49.59 -9.82 -1.46
CA VAL A 313 50.80 -9.52 -0.66
C VAL A 313 51.03 -10.70 0.30
N GLN A 314 52.07 -11.50 0.05
CA GLN A 314 52.48 -12.55 0.97
C GLN A 314 53.13 -11.92 2.21
N ASP A 315 52.32 -11.67 3.25
CA ASP A 315 52.77 -11.09 4.54
C ASP A 315 53.59 -12.08 5.41
N LYS A 316 54.63 -12.64 4.81
CA LYS A 316 55.72 -13.31 5.53
C LYS A 316 56.65 -12.27 6.16
N GLU A 317 56.86 -11.14 5.48
CA GLU A 317 57.89 -10.17 5.84
C GLU A 317 57.46 -9.19 6.94
N GLU A 318 56.23 -8.66 6.94
CA GLU A 318 55.81 -7.78 8.05
C GLU A 318 55.50 -8.58 9.32
N VAL A 319 55.03 -9.83 9.21
CA VAL A 319 54.96 -10.78 10.33
C VAL A 319 56.34 -11.06 10.94
N LEU A 320 57.38 -11.27 10.12
CA LEU A 320 58.76 -11.37 10.61
C LEU A 320 59.24 -10.07 11.27
N ARG A 321 58.98 -8.92 10.64
CA ARG A 321 59.35 -7.58 11.17
C ARG A 321 58.62 -7.23 12.48
N LYS A 322 57.39 -7.74 12.68
CA LYS A 322 56.64 -7.66 13.94
C LYS A 322 57.21 -8.61 15.00
N LYS A 323 57.62 -9.83 14.62
CA LYS A 323 58.29 -10.80 15.54
C LYS A 323 59.70 -10.38 15.97
N GLN A 324 60.41 -9.59 15.17
CA GLN A 324 61.80 -9.19 15.44
C GLN A 324 61.97 -7.88 16.24
N LYS A 325 60.90 -7.25 16.73
CA LYS A 325 61.04 -6.09 17.64
C LYS A 325 61.59 -6.53 19.01
N PRO A 326 62.78 -6.07 19.45
CA PRO A 326 63.23 -6.32 20.81
C PRO A 326 62.33 -5.56 21.80
N LEU A 327 62.07 -6.17 22.96
CA LEU A 327 61.43 -5.48 24.08
C LEU A 327 62.40 -4.41 24.64
N PRO A 328 61.90 -3.22 25.03
CA PRO A 328 62.75 -2.18 25.60
C PRO A 328 63.34 -2.66 26.94
N HIS A 329 64.62 -2.37 27.15
CA HIS A 329 65.34 -2.73 28.38
C HIS A 329 64.78 -1.94 29.58
N TYR A 330 64.37 -2.64 30.62
CA TYR A 330 63.92 -2.07 31.88
C TYR A 330 64.96 -2.36 32.96
N GLU A 331 65.67 -1.34 33.44
CA GLU A 331 66.62 -1.49 34.53
C GLU A 331 65.89 -1.80 35.86
N PRO A 332 66.21 -2.90 36.56
CA PRO A 332 65.64 -3.17 37.87
C PRO A 332 66.30 -2.27 38.91
N ARG A 333 65.55 -1.28 39.42
CA ARG A 333 65.97 -0.43 40.54
C ARG A 333 66.34 -1.28 41.76
N SER A 334 67.54 -1.06 42.28
CA SER A 334 68.12 -1.85 43.39
C SER A 334 67.19 -2.00 44.60
N GLY A 335 66.99 -3.25 45.02
CA GLY A 335 66.33 -3.69 46.24
C GLY A 335 66.72 -5.16 46.49
N GLY A 336 67.25 -5.48 47.67
CA GLY A 336 67.97 -6.73 47.92
C GLY A 336 67.17 -7.84 48.63
N TRP A 337 67.82 -9.02 48.71
CA TRP A 337 67.38 -10.27 49.37
C TRP A 337 66.23 -10.99 48.63
N GLY A 338 66.23 -12.31 48.44
CA GLY A 338 67.28 -13.33 48.65
C GLY A 338 66.69 -14.76 48.65
N GLY A 339 67.49 -15.79 48.29
CA GLY A 339 67.20 -17.21 48.59
C GLY A 339 66.74 -18.14 47.46
N ALA A 340 67.69 -18.96 46.97
CA ALA A 340 67.63 -20.41 46.67
C ALA A 340 66.51 -21.10 45.84
N GLY A 341 66.92 -22.13 45.06
CA GLY A 341 66.06 -23.18 44.47
C GLY A 341 65.67 -22.94 42.99
N ALA A 342 66.19 -23.57 41.93
CA ALA A 342 66.91 -24.84 41.64
C ALA A 342 66.04 -25.95 41.01
N GLY A 343 66.35 -26.31 39.75
CA GLY A 343 65.78 -27.45 38.99
C GLY A 343 64.53 -27.14 38.14
N GLY A 344 64.31 -27.74 36.97
CA GLY A 344 65.26 -28.49 36.13
C GLY A 344 64.64 -29.56 35.19
N LEU A 345 64.59 -29.27 33.89
CA LEU A 345 64.48 -30.23 32.75
C LEU A 345 63.21 -31.13 32.63
N GLY A 346 62.92 -31.58 31.41
CA GLY A 346 61.93 -32.63 31.13
C GLY A 346 61.07 -32.41 29.89
N GLY A 347 61.56 -32.79 28.70
CA GLY A 347 60.76 -32.87 27.48
C GLY A 347 60.36 -34.31 27.15
N GLY A 348 59.16 -34.50 26.59
CA GLY A 348 58.67 -35.81 26.14
C GLY A 348 57.48 -35.66 25.21
N ALA A 349 57.39 -36.50 24.17
CA ALA A 349 56.36 -36.43 23.14
C ALA A 349 55.66 -37.78 22.96
N GLY A 350 54.38 -37.77 22.59
CA GLY A 350 53.72 -38.93 21.99
C GLY A 350 52.26 -39.16 22.39
N GLY A 351 51.38 -39.24 21.39
CA GLY A 351 50.37 -40.29 21.32
C GLY A 351 48.93 -39.99 21.78
N GLY A 352 48.01 -40.07 20.81
CA GLY A 352 46.80 -40.92 20.96
C GLY A 352 45.64 -40.40 21.80
N GLY A 353 44.74 -39.63 21.19
CA GLY A 353 43.52 -39.15 21.83
C GLY A 353 42.44 -40.22 22.11
N GLY A 354 41.37 -39.79 22.80
CA GLY A 354 40.11 -40.54 22.86
C GLY A 354 39.28 -40.40 24.14
N GLY A 355 38.39 -39.41 24.18
CA GLY A 355 37.06 -39.56 24.81
C GLY A 355 36.89 -39.33 26.33
N THR A 356 35.65 -38.94 26.67
CA THR A 356 34.95 -39.10 27.96
C THR A 356 35.70 -38.82 29.28
N GLY A 357 35.45 -37.65 29.88
CA GLY A 357 35.70 -37.38 31.31
C GLY A 357 34.40 -37.17 32.09
N VAL A 358 34.42 -37.37 33.42
CA VAL A 358 33.28 -37.08 34.33
C VAL A 358 33.74 -36.79 35.77
N PHE A 359 33.01 -35.89 36.47
CA PHE A 359 33.03 -35.59 37.92
C PHE A 359 34.33 -34.98 38.50
N PHE A 360 34.33 -34.16 39.56
CA PHE A 360 33.34 -33.87 40.64
C PHE A 360 32.51 -32.58 40.36
N ASN A 361 31.29 -32.33 40.88
CA ASN A 361 30.70 -32.42 42.24
C ASN A 361 31.27 -31.35 43.20
N THR A 362 30.53 -30.59 44.02
CA THR A 362 29.14 -30.68 44.56
C THR A 362 28.43 -29.27 44.52
N ASP A 363 27.23 -28.93 45.08
CA ASP A 363 26.16 -29.63 45.83
C ASP A 363 24.77 -28.90 45.79
N PHE A 364 23.76 -29.47 46.49
CA PHE A 364 22.51 -28.94 47.15
C PHE A 364 21.94 -27.53 46.84
N THR A 365 20.62 -27.23 46.85
CA THR A 365 19.29 -27.95 46.89
C THR A 365 18.23 -26.86 46.57
N ASN A 366 17.23 -26.96 45.68
CA ASN A 366 16.19 -27.96 45.34
C ASN A 366 14.91 -27.97 46.22
N PHE A 367 13.86 -27.34 45.69
CA PHE A 367 12.41 -27.67 45.70
C PHE A 367 11.86 -26.95 44.43
N GLY A 368 11.11 -27.53 43.47
CA GLY A 368 10.34 -28.78 43.37
C GLY A 368 8.84 -28.42 43.25
N GLY A 369 8.02 -28.87 42.28
CA GLY A 369 8.14 -29.66 41.02
C GLY A 369 6.76 -29.58 40.30
N GLY A 370 6.41 -30.23 39.18
CA GLY A 370 7.08 -31.00 38.13
C GLY A 370 6.32 -30.75 36.79
N GLY A 371 6.80 -31.14 35.61
CA GLY A 371 6.64 -32.49 35.04
C GLY A 371 5.25 -32.69 34.40
N GLY A 372 5.07 -33.01 33.11
CA GLY A 372 6.03 -33.21 32.01
C GLY A 372 5.29 -33.44 30.68
N ALA A 373 5.99 -33.44 29.54
CA ALA A 373 5.39 -33.59 28.21
C ALA A 373 5.71 -34.95 27.56
N VAL A 374 4.77 -35.51 26.78
CA VAL A 374 5.03 -36.64 25.87
C VAL A 374 4.22 -36.49 24.57
N LEU A 375 4.73 -37.13 23.51
CA LEU A 375 4.24 -37.08 22.12
C LEU A 375 3.35 -38.28 21.80
N SER A 376 2.52 -38.19 20.74
CA SER A 376 2.33 -39.24 19.70
C SER A 376 1.23 -38.85 18.70
N SER A 377 0.93 -39.72 17.72
CA SER A 377 0.26 -39.36 16.45
C SER A 377 -0.63 -40.48 15.87
N SER A 378 -1.46 -40.10 14.87
CA SER A 378 -2.12 -40.94 13.83
C SER A 378 -3.49 -41.60 14.11
N ALA A 379 -4.16 -41.99 12.99
CA ALA A 379 -5.49 -42.60 12.83
C ALA A 379 -6.73 -41.72 13.22
N SER A 380 -7.84 -41.55 12.47
CA SER A 380 -8.63 -42.36 11.49
C SER A 380 -9.56 -43.41 12.15
N GLN A 381 -10.83 -43.65 11.74
CA GLN A 381 -11.56 -43.30 10.49
C GLN A 381 -13.10 -43.54 10.64
N GLN A 382 -13.92 -43.06 9.68
CA GLN A 382 -15.31 -43.52 9.32
C GLN A 382 -16.43 -43.32 10.36
N ASN A 383 -17.73 -43.14 10.03
CA ASN A 383 -18.47 -42.97 8.75
C ASN A 383 -19.76 -42.10 9.04
N ASP A 384 -20.81 -41.88 8.21
CA ASP A 384 -21.28 -42.43 6.92
C ASP A 384 -22.19 -41.41 6.15
N GLY A 385 -22.91 -41.85 5.11
CA GLY A 385 -24.04 -41.17 4.44
C GLY A 385 -25.02 -42.19 3.83
N PRO A 386 -25.67 -41.94 2.66
CA PRO A 386 -25.92 -40.71 1.88
C PRO A 386 -27.45 -40.64 1.51
N PRO A 387 -27.96 -40.33 0.29
CA PRO A 387 -27.52 -39.44 -0.80
C PRO A 387 -28.60 -38.45 -1.36
N GLY A 388 -28.15 -37.43 -2.10
CA GLY A 388 -28.80 -37.02 -3.37
C GLY A 388 -29.73 -35.80 -3.41
N GLY A 389 -29.46 -34.87 -4.33
CA GLY A 389 -30.37 -33.76 -4.68
C GLY A 389 -29.73 -32.70 -5.58
N ARG A 390 -30.34 -32.38 -6.73
CA ARG A 390 -29.93 -31.28 -7.62
C ARG A 390 -30.74 -30.02 -7.32
N THR A 391 -30.10 -28.84 -7.31
CA THR A 391 -30.44 -27.62 -8.08
C THR A 391 -29.63 -26.42 -7.56
N GLY A 392 -29.55 -25.34 -8.32
CA GLY A 392 -28.94 -24.07 -7.89
C GLY A 392 -29.95 -22.92 -7.95
N SER A 393 -29.73 -21.87 -7.17
CA SER A 393 -30.48 -20.61 -7.25
C SER A 393 -29.60 -19.42 -6.81
N ALA A 394 -30.09 -18.20 -7.04
CA ALA A 394 -29.32 -16.96 -6.95
C ALA A 394 -29.14 -16.43 -5.51
N MET A 395 -28.13 -15.58 -5.31
CA MET A 395 -28.04 -14.72 -4.13
C MET A 395 -29.13 -13.64 -4.18
N GLN A 396 -30.13 -13.74 -3.29
CA GLN A 396 -31.12 -12.70 -3.06
C GLN A 396 -30.49 -11.57 -2.23
N GLN A 397 -30.67 -10.30 -2.63
CA GLN A 397 -30.30 -9.16 -1.80
C GLN A 397 -31.31 -8.98 -0.66
N GLN A 398 -30.82 -8.88 0.58
CA GLN A 398 -31.68 -8.79 1.76
C GLN A 398 -31.96 -7.33 2.13
N LEU A 399 -33.13 -6.84 1.75
CA LEU A 399 -33.58 -5.47 2.06
C LEU A 399 -34.11 -5.40 3.50
N VAL A 400 -33.58 -4.48 4.30
CA VAL A 400 -34.07 -4.25 5.67
C VAL A 400 -35.43 -3.55 5.64
N ARG A 401 -36.41 -4.09 6.37
CA ARG A 401 -37.71 -3.44 6.58
C ARG A 401 -37.62 -2.41 7.71
N ILE A 402 -38.17 -1.24 7.48
CA ILE A 402 -38.77 -0.39 8.52
C ILE A 402 -40.29 -0.45 8.27
N GLY A 403 -41.08 -0.56 9.33
CA GLY A 403 -42.54 -0.73 9.24
C GLY A 403 -43.29 0.45 9.86
N GLU A 404 -44.40 0.81 9.21
CA GLU A 404 -45.45 1.67 9.75
C GLU A 404 -46.79 0.95 9.50
N ASN A 405 -47.73 1.06 10.44
CA ASN A 405 -49.03 0.36 10.39
C ASN A 405 -50.19 1.33 10.03
N PRO A 406 -51.35 0.83 9.56
CA PRO A 406 -52.26 1.65 8.75
C PRO A 406 -53.62 2.00 9.39
N GLU A 407 -54.15 3.16 8.98
CA GLU A 407 -55.51 3.68 9.27
C GLU A 407 -55.96 4.59 8.10
N THR A 408 -57.21 4.72 7.65
CA THR A 408 -58.41 3.84 7.66
C THR A 408 -59.32 4.29 6.47
N GLU A 409 -60.30 3.45 6.05
CA GLU A 409 -61.41 3.74 5.09
C GLU A 409 -61.01 3.89 3.59
N ALA A 410 -61.72 3.42 2.55
CA ALA A 410 -63.01 2.75 2.27
C ALA A 410 -63.92 3.60 1.32
N GLY A 411 -64.36 3.00 0.20
CA GLY A 411 -65.26 3.64 -0.77
C GLY A 411 -65.40 2.88 -2.08
N LEU A 412 -66.56 2.27 -2.34
CA LEU A 412 -66.87 1.56 -3.59
C LEU A 412 -67.71 2.43 -4.55
N ILE A 413 -67.43 2.35 -5.85
CA ILE A 413 -68.46 2.38 -6.90
C ILE A 413 -68.14 1.31 -7.96
N ARG A 414 -69.16 0.56 -8.40
CA ARG A 414 -69.16 -0.23 -9.64
C ARG A 414 -70.07 0.47 -10.66
N VAL A 415 -69.63 0.59 -11.91
CA VAL A 415 -70.51 0.52 -13.09
C VAL A 415 -69.76 -0.22 -14.20
N SER A 416 -70.48 -1.06 -14.95
CA SER A 416 -69.98 -1.79 -16.11
C SER A 416 -70.65 -1.31 -17.39
N ASP A 417 -69.87 -1.02 -18.44
CA ASP A 417 -70.33 -1.24 -19.82
C ASP A 417 -69.12 -1.51 -20.74
N SER A 418 -69.39 -1.70 -22.03
CA SER A 418 -68.68 -2.64 -22.88
C SER A 418 -68.45 -2.08 -24.29
N ARG A 419 -67.19 -1.76 -24.63
CA ARG A 419 -66.63 -1.77 -26.00
C ARG A 419 -65.14 -1.44 -25.97
N CYS A 420 -64.33 -2.27 -26.62
CA CYS A 420 -62.94 -1.92 -26.93
C CYS A 420 -62.90 -0.87 -28.06
N PRO A 421 -61.98 0.10 -27.98
CA PRO A 421 -61.03 0.25 -29.08
C PRO A 421 -59.59 -0.07 -28.68
N LEU A 422 -58.76 -0.37 -29.68
CA LEU A 422 -57.35 -0.73 -29.52
C LEU A 422 -56.52 0.46 -29.03
N THR A 423 -56.04 0.40 -27.78
CA THR A 423 -54.91 1.21 -27.29
C THR A 423 -53.98 0.34 -26.45
N PRO A 424 -52.65 0.32 -26.71
CA PRO A 424 -51.73 -0.49 -25.92
C PRO A 424 -51.50 0.16 -24.55
N SER A 425 -51.98 -0.47 -23.49
CA SER A 425 -51.65 -0.06 -22.12
C SER A 425 -50.15 -0.28 -21.86
N PRO A 426 -49.39 0.74 -21.43
CA PRO A 426 -48.01 0.53 -21.00
C PRO A 426 -48.01 -0.36 -19.76
N SER A 427 -47.21 -1.43 -19.80
CA SER A 427 -46.99 -2.32 -18.65
C SER A 427 -46.51 -1.53 -17.42
N PRO A 428 -46.69 -2.04 -16.18
CA PRO A 428 -46.19 -1.37 -14.98
C PRO A 428 -44.67 -1.14 -14.98
N SER A 429 -43.92 -1.90 -15.79
CA SER A 429 -42.50 -1.64 -16.05
C SER A 429 -42.24 -0.36 -16.87
N LEU A 430 -43.15 0.05 -17.76
CA LEU A 430 -43.02 1.28 -18.54
C LEU A 430 -43.37 2.53 -17.73
N SER A 431 -44.32 2.46 -16.78
CA SER A 431 -44.58 3.56 -15.83
C SER A 431 -43.46 3.69 -14.78
N ALA A 432 -42.86 2.57 -14.36
CA ALA A 432 -41.62 2.59 -13.57
C ALA A 432 -40.46 3.21 -14.38
N ALA A 433 -40.30 2.86 -15.66
CA ALA A 433 -39.26 3.44 -16.51
C ALA A 433 -39.46 4.94 -16.77
N SER A 434 -40.69 5.41 -17.00
CA SER A 434 -40.98 6.84 -17.22
C SER A 434 -40.82 7.68 -15.94
N THR A 435 -41.18 7.15 -14.77
CA THR A 435 -40.95 7.83 -13.48
C THR A 435 -39.47 7.83 -13.08
N LEU A 436 -38.70 6.76 -13.37
CA LEU A 436 -37.24 6.76 -13.23
C LEU A 436 -36.57 7.75 -14.19
N SER A 437 -36.99 7.79 -15.45
CA SER A 437 -36.50 8.76 -16.44
C SER A 437 -36.79 10.20 -16.01
N SER A 438 -38.03 10.49 -15.58
CA SER A 438 -38.42 11.80 -15.05
C SER A 438 -37.57 12.21 -13.84
N ARG A 439 -37.33 11.30 -12.89
CA ARG A 439 -36.43 11.52 -11.74
C ARG A 439 -34.99 11.78 -12.18
N ALA A 440 -34.47 11.07 -13.18
CA ALA A 440 -33.14 11.30 -13.74
C ALA A 440 -33.06 12.69 -14.42
N SER A 441 -34.02 13.05 -15.26
CA SER A 441 -34.10 14.38 -15.90
C SER A 441 -34.36 15.52 -14.91
N GLN A 442 -35.01 15.26 -13.77
CA GLN A 442 -35.13 16.25 -12.69
C GLN A 442 -33.81 16.41 -11.94
N THR A 443 -33.14 15.31 -11.59
CA THR A 443 -31.81 15.33 -10.95
C THR A 443 -30.78 16.05 -11.83
N ALA A 444 -30.77 15.77 -13.14
CA ALA A 444 -29.91 16.42 -14.12
C ALA A 444 -30.18 17.94 -14.26
N ARG A 445 -31.44 18.38 -14.13
CA ARG A 445 -31.78 19.81 -14.09
C ARG A 445 -31.28 20.48 -12.80
N HIS A 446 -31.39 19.80 -11.65
CA HIS A 446 -30.86 20.33 -10.40
C HIS A 446 -29.32 20.38 -10.36
N THR A 447 -28.61 19.40 -10.93
CA THR A 447 -27.13 19.48 -11.05
C THR A 447 -26.70 20.58 -12.02
N ALA A 448 -27.38 20.73 -13.16
CA ALA A 448 -27.09 21.81 -14.12
C ALA A 448 -27.34 23.20 -13.52
N ALA A 449 -28.44 23.39 -12.77
CA ALA A 449 -28.72 24.64 -12.08
C ALA A 449 -27.66 24.95 -11.00
N ALA A 450 -27.24 23.96 -10.22
CA ALA A 450 -26.19 24.12 -9.22
C ALA A 450 -24.81 24.45 -9.84
N LEU A 451 -24.49 23.87 -11.01
CA LEU A 451 -23.29 24.23 -11.78
C LEU A 451 -23.35 25.66 -12.30
N LEU A 452 -24.50 26.10 -12.82
CA LEU A 452 -24.69 27.49 -13.27
C LEU A 452 -24.58 28.49 -12.11
N GLN A 453 -25.15 28.16 -10.95
CA GLN A 453 -25.04 28.98 -9.74
C GLN A 453 -23.60 28.98 -9.20
N TYR A 454 -22.87 27.87 -9.25
CA TYR A 454 -21.45 27.83 -8.91
C TYR A 454 -20.62 28.73 -9.83
N CYS A 455 -20.82 28.65 -11.15
CA CYS A 455 -20.10 29.50 -12.12
C CYS A 455 -20.37 31.01 -11.97
N SER A 456 -21.47 31.40 -11.30
CA SER A 456 -21.84 32.81 -11.07
C SER A 456 -21.55 33.31 -9.64
N THR A 457 -21.36 32.42 -8.67
CA THR A 457 -21.10 32.78 -7.26
C THR A 457 -19.74 32.35 -6.72
N GLY A 458 -19.06 31.41 -7.38
CA GLY A 458 -17.85 30.74 -6.89
C GLY A 458 -18.10 29.80 -5.70
N ASP A 459 -19.35 29.63 -5.26
CA ASP A 459 -19.67 28.99 -3.98
C ASP A 459 -19.81 27.46 -4.08
N ALA A 460 -18.76 26.75 -3.69
CA ALA A 460 -18.72 25.29 -3.68
C ALA A 460 -19.83 24.64 -2.82
N ARG A 461 -20.46 25.37 -1.88
CA ARG A 461 -21.58 24.85 -1.07
C ARG A 461 -22.75 24.38 -1.95
N VAL A 462 -23.01 25.05 -3.07
CA VAL A 462 -24.15 24.75 -3.95
C VAL A 462 -23.98 23.39 -4.63
N LEU A 463 -22.75 23.06 -5.06
CA LEU A 463 -22.43 21.75 -5.64
C LEU A 463 -22.51 20.63 -4.58
N LEU A 464 -21.94 20.88 -3.40
CA LEU A 464 -21.94 19.93 -2.28
C LEU A 464 -23.35 19.65 -1.74
N ALA A 465 -24.26 20.63 -1.77
CA ALA A 465 -25.65 20.43 -1.38
C ALA A 465 -26.40 19.44 -2.31
N VAL A 466 -26.16 19.50 -3.62
CA VAL A 466 -26.73 18.53 -4.58
C VAL A 466 -26.03 17.16 -4.43
N GLN A 467 -24.72 17.15 -4.23
CA GLN A 467 -23.92 15.93 -4.06
C GLN A 467 -23.79 15.47 -2.59
N ARG A 468 -24.77 15.80 -1.73
CA ARG A 468 -24.75 15.56 -0.27
C ARG A 468 -24.38 14.14 0.18
N HIS A 469 -24.59 13.13 -0.67
CA HIS A 469 -24.24 11.73 -0.39
C HIS A 469 -22.71 11.48 -0.37
N LEU A 470 -21.92 12.30 -1.07
CA LEU A 470 -20.46 12.19 -1.06
C LEU A 470 -19.86 12.57 0.29
N CYS A 471 -20.48 13.49 1.03
CA CYS A 471 -20.03 13.90 2.37
C CYS A 471 -20.09 12.78 3.42
N SER A 472 -20.89 11.73 3.17
CA SER A 472 -21.03 10.54 4.01
C SER A 472 -20.24 9.32 3.53
N ILE A 473 -19.51 9.41 2.40
CA ILE A 473 -18.64 8.32 1.94
C ILE A 473 -17.42 8.26 2.87
N GLN A 474 -16.96 7.04 3.17
CA GLN A 474 -15.76 6.75 3.94
C GLN A 474 -14.66 6.19 3.03
N ASP A 475 -13.40 6.51 3.34
CA ASP A 475 -12.22 5.99 2.64
C ASP A 475 -11.81 4.58 3.14
N ALA A 476 -10.62 4.12 2.72
CA ALA A 476 -10.05 2.83 3.16
C ALA A 476 -9.70 2.75 4.66
N ASN A 477 -9.68 3.87 5.39
CA ASN A 477 -9.45 3.99 6.82
C ASN A 477 -10.75 4.24 7.61
N GLY A 478 -11.88 4.40 6.92
CA GLY A 478 -13.15 4.82 7.52
C GLY A 478 -13.31 6.34 7.66
N ASP A 479 -12.37 7.14 7.17
CA ASP A 479 -12.41 8.59 7.28
C ASP A 479 -13.33 9.20 6.22
N THR A 480 -14.24 10.09 6.64
CA THR A 480 -15.09 10.87 5.72
C THR A 480 -14.34 12.11 5.20
N PRO A 481 -14.82 12.82 4.15
CA PRO A 481 -14.22 14.10 3.72
C PRO A 481 -14.05 15.13 4.84
N LEU A 482 -14.89 15.09 5.88
CA LEU A 482 -14.76 15.95 7.07
C LEU A 482 -13.60 15.51 7.98
N HIS A 483 -13.36 14.21 8.15
CA HIS A 483 -12.19 13.69 8.87
C HIS A 483 -10.90 14.12 8.16
N LEU A 484 -10.81 13.91 6.84
CA LEU A 484 -9.65 14.27 6.02
C LEU A 484 -9.39 15.78 6.03
N ALA A 485 -10.43 16.62 5.93
CA ALA A 485 -10.29 18.07 6.02
C ALA A 485 -9.73 18.52 7.38
N ILE A 486 -10.08 17.84 8.47
CA ILE A 486 -9.56 18.08 9.83
C ILE A 486 -8.11 17.61 9.94
N ILE A 487 -7.77 16.41 9.46
CA ILE A 487 -6.40 15.87 9.45
C ILE A 487 -5.44 16.83 8.71
N HIS A 488 -5.89 17.38 7.57
CA HIS A 488 -5.12 18.36 6.79
C HIS A 488 -5.32 19.83 7.23
N GLN A 489 -5.99 20.08 8.37
CA GLN A 489 -6.20 21.38 9.02
C GLN A 489 -6.86 22.46 8.13
N GLN A 490 -7.68 22.04 7.15
CA GLN A 490 -8.28 22.91 6.14
C GLN A 490 -9.52 23.65 6.65
N THR A 491 -9.33 24.54 7.62
CA THR A 491 -10.38 25.31 8.31
C THR A 491 -11.45 25.92 7.41
N ALA A 492 -11.07 26.50 6.26
CA ALA A 492 -12.02 27.04 5.29
C ALA A 492 -12.93 25.94 4.68
N VAL A 493 -12.36 24.79 4.28
CA VAL A 493 -13.11 23.66 3.73
C VAL A 493 -14.03 23.04 4.79
N ILE A 494 -13.55 22.91 6.03
CA ILE A 494 -14.33 22.44 7.18
C ILE A 494 -15.56 23.33 7.41
N GLN A 495 -15.41 24.66 7.34
CA GLN A 495 -16.52 25.61 7.47
C GLN A 495 -17.58 25.42 6.37
N GLN A 496 -17.18 25.28 5.11
CA GLN A 496 -18.13 25.07 4.01
C GLN A 496 -18.85 23.72 4.13
N LEU A 497 -18.14 22.65 4.50
CA LEU A 497 -18.72 21.31 4.72
C LEU A 497 -19.74 21.31 5.88
N ILE A 498 -19.40 21.91 7.02
CA ILE A 498 -20.31 21.97 8.17
C ILE A 498 -21.55 22.81 7.82
N HIS A 499 -21.39 23.92 7.10
CA HIS A 499 -22.52 24.72 6.63
C HIS A 499 -23.46 23.94 5.70
N THR A 500 -22.95 23.14 4.75
CA THR A 500 -23.83 22.33 3.87
C THR A 500 -24.49 21.17 4.60
N LEU A 501 -23.81 20.53 5.56
CA LEU A 501 -24.38 19.46 6.39
C LEU A 501 -25.55 19.96 7.26
N LEU A 502 -25.39 21.14 7.87
CA LEU A 502 -26.46 21.81 8.64
C LEU A 502 -27.64 22.19 7.74
N SER A 503 -27.39 22.84 6.60
CA SER A 503 -28.43 23.17 5.61
C SER A 503 -29.17 21.92 5.08
N SER A 504 -28.50 20.76 5.04
CA SER A 504 -29.06 19.48 4.57
C SER A 504 -29.72 18.63 5.67
N ARG A 505 -29.78 19.11 6.93
CA ARG A 505 -30.25 18.39 8.13
C ARG A 505 -29.53 17.05 8.39
N GLN A 506 -28.30 16.87 7.91
CA GLN A 506 -27.55 15.59 8.00
C GLN A 506 -26.66 15.51 9.26
N HIS A 507 -27.23 15.76 10.44
CA HIS A 507 -26.49 15.80 11.71
C HIS A 507 -25.69 14.51 12.01
N GLY A 508 -26.19 13.33 11.60
CA GLY A 508 -25.50 12.05 11.81
C GLY A 508 -24.12 11.94 11.16
N VAL A 509 -23.82 12.73 10.13
CA VAL A 509 -22.50 12.73 9.46
C VAL A 509 -21.42 13.39 10.32
N LEU A 510 -21.79 14.27 11.25
CA LEU A 510 -20.86 14.88 12.21
C LEU A 510 -20.34 13.87 13.25
N ASN A 511 -21.06 12.76 13.44
CA ASN A 511 -20.77 11.72 14.43
C ASN A 511 -20.41 10.37 13.78
N THR A 512 -20.16 10.35 12.46
CA THR A 512 -19.59 9.17 11.78
C THR A 512 -18.24 8.82 12.40
N ARG A 513 -17.97 7.51 12.56
CA ARG A 513 -16.76 6.97 13.17
C ARG A 513 -15.85 6.33 12.12
N ASN A 514 -14.54 6.59 12.20
CA ASN A 514 -13.54 5.87 11.40
C ASN A 514 -13.15 4.51 12.02
N GLN A 515 -12.16 3.80 11.47
CA GLN A 515 -11.73 2.48 11.97
C GLN A 515 -11.10 2.51 13.39
N LEU A 516 -10.70 3.67 13.89
CA LEU A 516 -10.29 3.88 15.29
C LEU A 516 -11.46 4.29 16.19
N GLN A 517 -12.70 4.17 15.70
CA GLN A 517 -13.95 4.64 16.29
C GLN A 517 -13.99 6.15 16.59
N GLN A 518 -13.01 6.91 16.12
CA GLN A 518 -12.91 8.35 16.33
C GLN A 518 -13.92 9.09 15.45
N THR A 519 -14.52 10.14 15.98
CA THR A 519 -15.37 11.08 15.22
C THR A 519 -14.55 12.31 14.79
N PRO A 520 -15.06 13.16 13.86
CA PRO A 520 -14.45 14.44 13.51
C PRO A 520 -14.05 15.31 14.72
N LEU A 521 -14.85 15.28 15.79
CA LEU A 521 -14.59 16.03 17.02
C LEU A 521 -13.36 15.49 17.79
N HIS A 522 -13.15 14.17 17.80
CA HIS A 522 -11.95 13.55 18.41
C HIS A 522 -10.70 13.98 17.64
N LEU A 523 -10.73 13.93 16.30
CA LEU A 523 -9.61 14.37 15.46
C LEU A 523 -9.32 15.87 15.63
N ALA A 524 -10.34 16.72 15.77
CA ALA A 524 -10.16 18.15 16.02
C ALA A 524 -9.49 18.44 17.38
N VAL A 525 -9.76 17.63 18.41
CA VAL A 525 -9.07 17.71 19.71
C VAL A 525 -7.63 17.18 19.60
N ILE A 526 -7.40 16.03 18.96
CA ILE A 526 -6.05 15.44 18.77
C ILE A 526 -5.13 16.39 17.99
N THR A 527 -5.65 17.04 16.95
CA THR A 527 -4.94 18.05 16.14
C THR A 527 -4.93 19.46 16.76
N ARG A 528 -5.49 19.64 17.97
CA ARG A 528 -5.52 20.90 18.74
C ARG A 528 -6.21 22.08 18.03
N GLN A 529 -7.17 21.81 17.15
CA GLN A 529 -7.84 22.83 16.34
C GLN A 529 -9.00 23.50 17.06
N MET A 530 -8.68 24.39 18.01
CA MET A 530 -9.64 25.16 18.84
C MET A 530 -10.86 25.69 18.07
N LYS A 531 -10.65 26.43 16.97
CA LYS A 531 -11.73 27.02 16.16
C LYS A 531 -12.63 25.97 15.50
N VAL A 532 -12.08 24.81 15.15
CA VAL A 532 -12.84 23.71 14.55
C VAL A 532 -13.71 23.01 15.60
N VAL A 533 -13.19 22.82 16.82
CA VAL A 533 -13.97 22.28 17.94
C VAL A 533 -15.14 23.20 18.28
N GLU A 534 -14.93 24.51 18.36
CA GLU A 534 -16.01 25.51 18.57
C GLU A 534 -17.11 25.41 17.51
N ILE A 535 -16.74 25.26 16.24
CA ILE A 535 -17.69 25.16 15.11
C ILE A 535 -18.41 23.80 15.10
N LEU A 536 -17.72 22.69 15.37
CA LEU A 536 -18.33 21.35 15.46
C LEU A 536 -19.32 21.25 16.63
N MET A 537 -18.97 21.80 17.80
CA MET A 537 -19.86 21.85 18.97
C MET A 537 -21.11 22.71 18.67
N ARG A 538 -20.96 23.88 18.03
CA ARG A 538 -22.10 24.68 17.56
C ARG A 538 -22.95 23.98 16.48
N ALA A 539 -22.37 23.07 15.71
CA ALA A 539 -23.07 22.28 14.71
C ALA A 539 -23.79 21.04 15.27
N GLY A 540 -23.67 20.77 16.58
CA GLY A 540 -24.32 19.62 17.21
C GLY A 540 -23.55 18.30 17.08
N ALA A 541 -22.22 18.34 16.96
CA ALA A 541 -21.39 17.16 17.14
C ALA A 541 -21.53 16.61 18.58
N ASP A 542 -21.57 15.29 18.73
CA ASP A 542 -21.83 14.61 20.00
C ASP A 542 -20.53 14.27 20.75
N PRO A 543 -20.29 14.84 21.95
CA PRO A 543 -19.09 14.58 22.76
C PRO A 543 -19.20 13.33 23.64
N THR A 544 -20.37 12.69 23.73
CA THR A 544 -20.59 11.47 24.53
C THR A 544 -20.03 10.23 23.85
N VAL A 545 -19.87 10.27 22.52
CA VAL A 545 -19.25 9.20 21.74
C VAL A 545 -17.82 8.95 22.24
N PRO A 546 -17.45 7.70 22.57
CA PRO A 546 -16.07 7.32 22.85
C PRO A 546 -15.32 6.89 21.58
N ASP A 547 -13.98 6.96 21.64
CA ASP A 547 -13.08 6.30 20.68
C ASP A 547 -12.85 4.80 21.01
N LYS A 548 -11.97 4.14 20.23
CA LYS A 548 -11.61 2.72 20.38
C LYS A 548 -11.02 2.35 21.75
N ASP A 549 -10.41 3.30 22.47
CA ASP A 549 -9.88 3.08 23.82
C ASP A 549 -10.91 3.44 24.92
N GLY A 550 -12.15 3.77 24.53
CA GLY A 550 -13.22 4.19 25.43
C GLY A 550 -13.15 5.67 25.82
N ARG A 551 -12.26 6.46 25.19
CA ARG A 551 -12.00 7.84 25.59
C ARG A 551 -12.99 8.79 24.93
N SER A 552 -13.69 9.58 25.74
CA SER A 552 -14.39 10.78 25.27
C SER A 552 -13.39 11.93 24.99
N VAL A 553 -13.82 12.94 24.23
CA VAL A 553 -13.05 14.15 23.90
C VAL A 553 -12.37 14.84 25.10
N LEU A 554 -12.96 14.77 26.29
CA LEU A 554 -12.35 15.28 27.53
C LEU A 554 -11.10 14.48 27.96
N HIS A 555 -11.12 13.15 27.82
CA HIS A 555 -9.98 12.29 28.11
C HIS A 555 -8.81 12.61 27.16
N LEU A 556 -9.11 12.88 25.89
CA LEU A 556 -8.09 13.26 24.89
C LEU A 556 -7.48 14.63 25.18
N ALA A 557 -8.30 15.64 25.52
CA ALA A 557 -7.80 16.97 25.90
C ALA A 557 -6.94 16.92 27.18
N ALA A 558 -7.35 16.13 28.18
CA ALA A 558 -6.58 15.88 29.40
C ALA A 558 -5.26 15.15 29.10
N ALA A 559 -5.28 14.08 28.31
CA ALA A 559 -4.09 13.31 27.92
C ALA A 559 -3.13 14.08 26.99
N ALA A 560 -3.59 15.16 26.35
CA ALA A 560 -2.77 16.09 25.57
C ALA A 560 -2.18 17.25 26.40
N GLY A 561 -2.66 17.47 27.63
CA GLY A 561 -2.25 18.58 28.50
C GLY A 561 -2.82 19.96 28.10
N ASP A 562 -3.80 20.03 27.21
CA ASP A 562 -4.29 21.29 26.65
C ASP A 562 -5.42 21.90 27.50
N HIS A 563 -5.02 22.74 28.46
CA HIS A 563 -5.94 23.48 29.32
C HIS A 563 -6.81 24.49 28.56
N THR A 564 -6.43 24.94 27.36
CA THR A 564 -7.24 25.88 26.57
C THR A 564 -8.37 25.13 25.86
N MET A 565 -8.06 24.00 25.22
CA MET A 565 -9.02 23.08 24.63
C MET A 565 -10.00 22.55 25.68
N LEU A 566 -9.48 22.17 26.85
CA LEU A 566 -10.29 21.65 27.94
C LEU A 566 -11.28 22.71 28.49
N ARG A 567 -10.86 23.97 28.62
CA ARG A 567 -11.75 25.09 28.99
C ARG A 567 -12.83 25.32 27.92
N LEU A 568 -12.49 25.30 26.64
CA LEU A 568 -13.44 25.47 25.54
C LEU A 568 -14.49 24.35 25.52
N LEU A 569 -14.05 23.09 25.69
CA LEU A 569 -14.94 21.93 25.77
C LEU A 569 -15.89 22.07 26.96
N LEU A 570 -15.38 22.31 28.18
CA LEU A 570 -16.20 22.44 29.39
C LEU A 570 -17.24 23.57 29.26
N ALA A 571 -16.87 24.72 28.69
CA ALA A 571 -17.77 25.84 28.46
C ALA A 571 -18.91 25.53 27.46
N HIS A 572 -18.69 24.62 26.50
CA HIS A 572 -19.71 24.20 25.53
C HIS A 572 -20.50 22.94 25.93
N LEU A 573 -19.97 22.13 26.84
CA LEU A 573 -20.60 20.87 27.28
C LEU A 573 -21.86 21.12 28.13
N GLY A 574 -21.76 22.02 29.12
CA GLY A 574 -22.85 22.43 30.02
C GLY A 574 -23.46 21.29 30.85
N GLU A 575 -24.53 21.62 31.58
CA GLU A 575 -25.32 20.69 32.44
C GLU A 575 -25.57 19.33 31.78
N ARG A 576 -26.03 19.34 30.52
CA ARG A 576 -26.44 18.12 29.79
C ARG A 576 -25.32 17.08 29.63
N HIS A 577 -24.06 17.50 29.66
CA HIS A 577 -22.91 16.60 29.50
C HIS A 577 -21.96 16.62 30.72
N ALA A 578 -22.39 17.18 31.85
CA ALA A 578 -21.60 17.24 33.08
C ALA A 578 -21.15 15.86 33.57
N HIS A 579 -21.86 14.78 33.22
CA HIS A 579 -21.43 13.41 33.52
C HIS A 579 -20.11 12.99 32.85
N LEU A 580 -19.74 13.59 31.71
CA LEU A 580 -18.53 13.22 30.94
C LEU A 580 -17.20 13.58 31.63
N VAL A 581 -17.20 14.47 32.62
CA VAL A 581 -15.99 14.73 33.44
C VAL A 581 -15.70 13.56 34.40
N ASN A 582 -16.69 12.68 34.60
CA ASN A 582 -16.68 11.56 35.53
C ASN A 582 -16.89 10.19 34.84
N THR A 583 -16.83 10.10 33.51
CA THR A 583 -16.77 8.80 32.81
C THR A 583 -15.35 8.24 32.86
N SER A 584 -15.22 6.92 32.72
CA SER A 584 -13.95 6.19 32.65
C SER A 584 -13.70 5.65 31.23
N ASP A 585 -12.46 5.66 30.78
CA ASP A 585 -12.05 4.95 29.56
C ASP A 585 -12.01 3.41 29.74
N PHE A 586 -11.71 2.65 28.69
CA PHE A 586 -11.56 1.18 28.78
C PHE A 586 -10.30 0.74 29.57
N HIS A 587 -9.59 1.67 30.22
CA HIS A 587 -8.59 1.36 31.22
C HIS A 587 -9.04 1.66 32.64
N GLY A 588 -10.27 2.15 32.85
CA GLY A 588 -10.80 2.54 34.14
C GLY A 588 -10.33 3.93 34.59
N LEU A 589 -9.67 4.69 33.71
CA LEU A 589 -9.11 6.00 34.02
C LEU A 589 -10.13 7.09 33.67
N HIS A 590 -10.39 7.99 34.62
CA HIS A 590 -11.21 9.18 34.40
C HIS A 590 -10.35 10.33 33.83
N PRO A 591 -10.91 11.40 33.22
CA PRO A 591 -10.12 12.50 32.65
C PRO A 591 -9.13 13.14 33.65
N LEU A 592 -9.52 13.22 34.92
CA LEU A 592 -8.67 13.73 36.00
C LEU A 592 -7.39 12.90 36.18
N HIS A 593 -7.50 11.56 36.14
CA HIS A 593 -6.36 10.65 36.24
C HIS A 593 -5.39 10.80 35.06
N LEU A 594 -5.91 11.09 33.86
CA LEU A 594 -5.08 11.36 32.68
C LEU A 594 -4.38 12.72 32.74
N ALA A 595 -5.03 13.74 33.30
CA ALA A 595 -4.43 15.06 33.53
C ALA A 595 -3.30 15.02 34.58
N VAL A 596 -3.41 14.17 35.62
CA VAL A 596 -2.33 13.92 36.59
C VAL A 596 -1.10 13.37 35.88
N ARG A 597 -1.27 12.33 35.04
CA ARG A 597 -0.18 11.67 34.28
C ARG A 597 0.49 12.54 33.20
N ARG A 598 0.17 13.84 33.13
CA ARG A 598 0.70 14.82 32.17
C ARG A 598 1.19 16.12 32.81
N ASP A 599 1.28 16.19 34.13
CA ASP A 599 1.58 17.42 34.90
C ASP A 599 0.71 18.63 34.48
N GLY A 600 -0.57 18.34 34.21
CA GLY A 600 -1.52 19.33 33.74
C GLY A 600 -2.12 20.15 34.89
N GLU A 601 -1.33 20.86 35.70
CA GLU A 601 -1.86 21.58 36.89
C GLU A 601 -3.05 22.52 36.56
N ARG A 602 -3.00 23.18 35.39
CA ARG A 602 -4.11 23.99 34.86
C ARG A 602 -5.31 23.14 34.41
N CYS A 603 -5.07 21.96 33.83
CA CYS A 603 -6.13 21.01 33.44
C CYS A 603 -6.81 20.40 34.67
N LEU A 604 -6.05 20.08 35.72
CA LEU A 604 -6.56 19.55 36.99
C LEU A 604 -7.51 20.56 37.64
N ARG A 605 -7.11 21.84 37.73
CA ARG A 605 -7.99 22.91 38.23
C ARG A 605 -9.28 23.03 37.42
N LEU A 606 -9.20 23.08 36.10
CA LEU A 606 -10.39 23.15 35.22
C LEU A 606 -11.33 21.94 35.34
N LEU A 607 -10.79 20.73 35.53
CA LEU A 607 -11.61 19.52 35.73
C LEU A 607 -12.33 19.53 37.09
N VAL A 608 -11.66 20.01 38.15
CA VAL A 608 -12.28 20.14 39.49
C VAL A 608 -13.32 21.27 39.50
N GLU A 609 -13.02 22.41 38.87
CA GLU A 609 -13.98 23.49 38.59
C GLU A 609 -15.19 22.97 37.77
N GLY A 610 -14.97 22.02 36.86
CA GLY A 610 -16.00 21.34 36.07
C GLY A 610 -16.71 20.16 36.76
N GLY A 611 -16.50 19.91 38.06
CA GLY A 611 -17.22 18.88 38.82
C GLY A 611 -16.63 17.46 38.76
N ALA A 612 -15.34 17.31 38.43
CA ALA A 612 -14.67 16.01 38.50
C ALA A 612 -14.47 15.53 39.95
N LYS A 613 -14.88 14.28 40.22
CA LYS A 613 -14.76 13.62 41.53
C LYS A 613 -13.30 13.30 41.84
N VAL A 614 -12.65 14.14 42.64
CA VAL A 614 -11.21 14.02 42.99
C VAL A 614 -10.85 12.66 43.61
N ASN A 615 -11.74 12.12 44.44
CA ASN A 615 -11.53 10.87 45.18
C ASN A 615 -12.09 9.63 44.46
N ALA A 616 -12.50 9.75 43.18
CA ALA A 616 -12.93 8.59 42.40
C ALA A 616 -11.73 7.65 42.12
N PRO A 617 -11.85 6.33 42.33
CA PRO A 617 -10.77 5.37 42.06
C PRO A 617 -10.71 4.91 40.59
N GLU A 618 -9.51 4.59 40.11
CA GLU A 618 -9.27 3.82 38.88
C GLU A 618 -9.80 2.38 39.01
N GLN A 619 -10.63 1.94 38.05
CA GLN A 619 -11.33 0.64 38.12
C GLN A 619 -10.42 -0.60 38.12
N LYS A 620 -9.13 -0.47 37.76
CA LYS A 620 -8.16 -1.58 37.74
C LYS A 620 -7.47 -1.83 39.07
N SER A 621 -7.36 -0.81 39.92
CA SER A 621 -6.34 -0.74 40.97
C SER A 621 -6.86 -0.14 42.29
N GLY A 622 -7.94 0.63 42.24
CA GLY A 622 -8.38 1.47 43.34
C GLY A 622 -7.59 2.77 43.47
N ASN A 623 -6.62 3.05 42.59
CA ASN A 623 -5.82 4.29 42.64
C ASN A 623 -6.73 5.52 42.46
N THR A 624 -6.86 6.35 43.48
CA THR A 624 -7.43 7.70 43.31
C THR A 624 -6.45 8.63 42.60
N ALA A 625 -6.90 9.81 42.18
CA ALA A 625 -6.04 10.82 41.56
C ALA A 625 -4.80 11.18 42.41
N LEU A 626 -4.90 11.13 43.75
CA LEU A 626 -3.79 11.37 44.66
C LEU A 626 -2.74 10.25 44.65
N HIS A 627 -3.14 8.98 44.52
CA HIS A 627 -2.21 7.85 44.41
C HIS A 627 -1.36 7.96 43.13
N LEU A 628 -1.99 8.33 42.00
CA LEU A 628 -1.26 8.61 40.77
C LEU A 628 -0.37 9.84 40.94
N ALA A 629 -0.86 10.91 41.56
CA ALA A 629 -0.09 12.14 41.74
C ALA A 629 1.18 11.92 42.57
N VAL A 630 1.11 11.11 43.64
CA VAL A 630 2.30 10.68 44.40
C VAL A 630 3.30 9.94 43.51
N ARG A 631 2.84 9.02 42.65
CA ARG A 631 3.72 8.26 41.74
C ARG A 631 4.43 9.14 40.71
N GLU A 632 3.77 10.18 40.20
CA GLU A 632 4.36 11.13 39.25
C GLU A 632 5.05 12.35 39.94
N ASN A 633 5.20 12.35 41.28
CA ASN A 633 5.76 13.43 42.13
C ASN A 633 4.97 14.78 42.18
N LEU A 634 3.66 14.78 41.90
CA LEU A 634 2.83 15.98 41.73
C LEU A 634 1.95 16.35 42.94
N PHE A 635 2.56 16.80 44.03
CA PHE A 635 1.81 17.09 45.26
C PHE A 635 1.13 18.48 45.29
N LYS A 636 -0.03 18.63 44.62
CA LYS A 636 -0.87 19.86 44.67
C LYS A 636 -2.39 19.64 44.69
N LEU A 637 -2.89 18.40 44.74
CA LEU A 637 -4.33 18.12 44.77
C LEU A 637 -4.89 18.18 46.21
N LYS A 638 -5.95 18.97 46.41
CA LYS A 638 -6.81 18.87 47.60
C LYS A 638 -7.70 17.62 47.47
N ALA A 639 -7.18 16.49 47.93
CA ALA A 639 -7.78 15.17 47.83
C ALA A 639 -7.72 14.45 49.19
N GLU A 640 -8.54 13.42 49.40
CA GLU A 640 -8.50 12.64 50.64
C GLU A 640 -7.19 11.86 50.78
N VAL A 641 -6.36 12.28 51.74
CA VAL A 641 -5.04 11.70 52.05
C VAL A 641 -5.13 10.24 52.51
N ASN A 642 -6.26 9.85 53.09
CA ASN A 642 -6.46 8.53 53.72
C ASN A 642 -7.27 7.54 52.84
N ALA A 643 -7.52 7.84 51.57
CA ALA A 643 -8.15 6.90 50.65
C ALA A 643 -7.26 5.65 50.44
N CYS A 644 -7.86 4.48 50.27
CA CYS A 644 -7.15 3.21 50.05
C CYS A 644 -7.34 2.67 48.63
N THR A 645 -6.31 2.04 48.07
CA THR A 645 -6.40 1.20 46.86
C THR A 645 -7.15 -0.11 47.15
N PHE A 646 -7.45 -0.90 46.11
CA PHE A 646 -7.99 -2.27 46.27
C PHE A 646 -7.02 -3.22 46.98
N SER A 647 -5.73 -2.87 47.07
CA SER A 647 -4.72 -3.60 47.84
C SER A 647 -4.51 -3.04 49.26
N GLY A 648 -5.37 -2.14 49.73
CA GLY A 648 -5.29 -1.54 51.07
C GLY A 648 -4.19 -0.47 51.25
N ASN A 649 -3.44 -0.14 50.19
CA ASN A 649 -2.38 0.88 50.27
C ASN A 649 -2.99 2.28 50.30
N THR A 650 -2.42 3.17 51.11
CA THR A 650 -2.71 4.62 51.06
C THR A 650 -1.64 5.36 50.24
N PRO A 651 -1.84 6.65 49.87
CA PRO A 651 -0.83 7.44 49.18
C PRO A 651 0.50 7.55 49.95
N LEU A 652 0.46 7.48 51.28
CA LEU A 652 1.67 7.49 52.13
C LEU A 652 2.48 6.19 51.99
N HIS A 653 1.82 5.03 51.83
CA HIS A 653 2.52 3.77 51.53
C HIS A 653 3.24 3.84 50.18
N LEU A 654 2.64 4.48 49.17
CA LEU A 654 3.28 4.72 47.88
C LEU A 654 4.47 5.70 47.99
N ALA A 655 4.32 6.81 48.70
CA ALA A 655 5.40 7.78 48.90
C ALA A 655 6.61 7.18 49.63
N ALA A 656 6.37 6.35 50.65
CA ALA A 656 7.40 5.59 51.35
C ALA A 656 8.08 4.56 50.43
N SER A 657 7.29 3.82 49.63
CA SER A 657 7.83 2.86 48.64
C SER A 657 8.66 3.52 47.54
N LEU A 658 8.42 4.80 47.24
CA LEU A 658 9.21 5.60 46.29
C LEU A 658 10.46 6.24 46.92
N GLY A 659 10.68 6.05 48.24
CA GLY A 659 11.84 6.59 48.96
C GLY A 659 11.88 8.12 49.01
N SER A 660 10.74 8.81 48.87
CA SER A 660 10.67 10.26 48.71
C SER A 660 10.26 10.96 50.02
N PRO A 661 11.22 11.41 50.86
CA PRO A 661 10.91 12.01 52.16
C PRO A 661 10.12 13.32 52.04
N THR A 662 10.30 14.06 50.94
CA THR A 662 9.54 15.29 50.68
C THR A 662 8.05 14.99 50.42
N LEU A 663 7.72 13.96 49.65
CA LEU A 663 6.33 13.52 49.48
C LEU A 663 5.73 13.02 50.79
N CYS A 664 6.46 12.24 51.58
CA CYS A 664 6.01 11.77 52.89
C CYS A 664 5.68 12.93 53.83
N SER A 665 6.59 13.89 54.00
CA SER A 665 6.35 15.06 54.87
C SER A 665 5.19 15.93 54.39
N MET A 666 5.02 16.11 53.08
CA MET A 666 3.88 16.87 52.53
C MET A 666 2.54 16.14 52.71
N LEU A 667 2.52 14.80 52.58
CA LEU A 667 1.34 13.98 52.87
C LEU A 667 0.94 14.04 54.35
N ILE A 668 1.91 13.95 55.26
CA ILE A 668 1.68 14.05 56.71
C ILE A 668 1.12 15.43 57.05
N ALA A 669 1.76 16.51 56.60
CA ALA A 669 1.31 17.88 56.83
C ALA A 669 -0.10 18.14 56.25
N ALA A 670 -0.44 17.55 55.09
CA ALA A 670 -1.79 17.62 54.54
C ALA A 670 -2.81 16.85 55.41
N GLY A 671 -2.44 15.66 55.90
CA GLY A 671 -3.27 14.85 56.80
C GLY A 671 -3.60 15.56 58.11
N GLU A 672 -2.62 16.23 58.72
CA GLU A 672 -2.79 17.01 59.96
C GLU A 672 -3.82 18.14 59.82
N THR A 673 -4.01 18.72 58.62
CA THR A 673 -5.05 19.75 58.42
C THR A 673 -6.48 19.21 58.46
N HIS A 674 -6.68 17.90 58.27
CA HIS A 674 -8.00 17.27 58.24
C HIS A 674 -8.46 16.72 59.60
N THR A 675 -7.56 16.50 60.57
CA THR A 675 -7.93 15.95 61.88
C THR A 675 -8.66 16.96 62.78
N HIS A 676 -8.47 18.26 62.54
CA HIS A 676 -9.03 19.34 63.36
C HIS A 676 -10.49 19.71 63.06
N THR A 677 -11.12 19.17 62.01
CA THR A 677 -12.48 19.59 61.57
C THR A 677 -13.61 18.57 61.82
N HIS A 678 -13.35 17.49 62.57
CA HIS A 678 -14.36 16.45 62.86
C HIS A 678 -14.64 16.21 64.37
N THR A 679 -14.45 17.24 65.19
CA THR A 679 -14.60 17.17 66.66
C THR A 679 -15.91 17.78 67.20
N THR A 680 -17.04 17.58 66.51
CA THR A 680 -18.39 17.91 67.05
C THR A 680 -19.42 16.81 66.81
N HIS A 681 -19.79 16.11 67.89
CA HIS A 681 -21.04 15.37 68.13
C HIS A 681 -21.51 14.28 67.13
N THR A 682 -21.14 13.03 67.45
CA THR A 682 -22.12 11.94 67.63
C THR A 682 -21.82 11.18 68.92
N HIS A 683 -22.36 11.64 70.06
CA HIS A 683 -22.10 11.05 71.38
C HIS A 683 -23.34 10.34 71.92
N THR A 684 -23.65 9.16 71.40
CA THR A 684 -24.75 8.29 71.88
C THR A 684 -24.27 7.32 72.95
N ARG A 685 -24.42 7.77 74.20
CA ARG A 685 -24.16 7.08 75.46
C ARG A 685 -25.08 5.87 75.70
N THR A 686 -24.51 4.73 76.08
CA THR A 686 -25.07 3.78 77.05
C THR A 686 -23.96 3.28 78.00
N HIS A 687 -24.34 2.81 79.19
CA HIS A 687 -23.44 2.57 80.32
C HIS A 687 -23.05 1.09 80.49
N HIS A 688 -22.13 0.86 81.44
CA HIS A 688 -21.79 -0.45 82.03
C HIS A 688 -23.00 -1.36 82.30
N THR A 689 -22.78 -2.68 82.25
CA THR A 689 -22.68 -3.52 83.47
C THR A 689 -21.85 -4.78 83.20
N SER A 690 -21.29 -5.37 84.25
CA SER A 690 -20.56 -6.65 84.23
C SER A 690 -21.20 -7.62 85.22
N THR A 691 -21.29 -8.90 84.84
CA THR A 691 -21.33 -10.10 85.71
C THR A 691 -22.34 -10.17 86.86
N GLY A 692 -23.23 -11.17 86.84
CA GLY A 692 -23.97 -11.61 88.03
C GLY A 692 -25.09 -12.61 87.72
N GLU A 693 -24.78 -13.91 87.85
CA GLU A 693 -25.64 -15.11 87.65
C GLU A 693 -25.94 -15.52 86.20
#